data_AF-A0A8X6GEG5-F1
#
_entry.id   AF-A0A8X6GEG5-F1
#
_cell.length_a   1.000
_cell.length_b   1.000
_cell.length_c   1.000
_cell.angle_alpha   90.00
_cell.angle_beta   90.00
_cell.angle_gamma   90.00
#
_symmetry.space_group_name_H-M   'P 1'
#
loop_
_entity.id
_entity.type
_entity.pdbx_description
1 polymer ?
#
loop_
_entity_poly.entity_id
_entity_poly.type
_entity_poly.pdbx_seq_one_letter_code
_entity_poly.pdbx_strand_id
1 'polypeptide(L)'
;MFLQVAFVQPQNAFRPFLISIDQCLLPNTCDVLELWPWENIKQFLKVKRESSQIFRMKRTLGIKLNPGKRKKQKISETEPETSKRVKAEMLDLQTLREGMGLLGCVIQISSNYLLMSLPGCLVGRVSVTNISAKYTELITDSIADESDNISEVSLDSILDLGAMLPCKVLSISFEDSKKPYIELSINPQDVNKELKLSSLYHKMVLHAAVQSVEDHGYVMDVGIKGTQGFLPFRACTGQKNVTVGQVLPTLVRKLPSEKNGNVVWLSELSFNEPFPEVEKEGLNLISILPGTNVIAYITEIKNRFLYANCMDFDACANTMTMRNAKKNLTEGDKVCGTVLYVHPITRMIYLHLGAKPSPNSFKNFFRVKKYALVKNVRFEYSSQRKLFFKFHHTMGFIKQNEVKQDEFSLESLSQNPVIPMARVMTFHYMDNLVHLSFIKAMLELQIVRAEDVQVGDIFEVTVKNHSSFGMFVKVCLGLKGFVQKCHISDAFVTMPEKLYPVGTRVKCRVLSVKSQWLNLTCKKSLLNLPPEGILKSYEEALVNGMYKGVIAQKTDNYLLIIFFNNVKGIVSTDYIPETSVYFVGQTITCYVLFCDPVSKKLKLSLTDKHSTQKISNVQKKASKQLKSKIETNSILKGMEPEKASKQMKSKIQTYSMLEGIEPKKLFRALITSKSPHQLNITLESGFNGRIHITELGSTEENILPLNKFSTGMYLNVHIIGITSKKSLNFLAITNRKMRKVLECSLEYPPPIPFDKTFYPGMSVNGFVKEVGDVSAALWLSPSQIGTLDYINVSNNPKILRRLKKEFKVGLSLTCNILEVDKKSGKIYSISLSKREKEPIEAGCNIVGLVQISTPEKGLIMKLPNNYHGVVCLTDLQDVFSPFTNAAKYRKQQFILCHVLEVNHATKFCQLSLRKTRLYNHPKDSLKDYQPELTVKDLKKGKVVKGFIKIVGDNQLIVSIGRMLEGVASLHKCSVNDCSSCQTSQDILQKFSVGDVLDVVIEGVTAKENLYPVSLHHLSNSSPNQLRKNSDSLDVVKRRVNAKKPQPVHHLSNARPNQLRKNSDSLDVVKRRVNAKKPQPVHHLSNASPNQLRKNSDSLDVNAKETQPVHHLSNAEISQCERLRITEDIDWNEF
;
A
#
# COMPACT_ATOMS: atom_id res chain seq x y z
N MET A 1 55.37 6.66 22.44
CA MET A 1 54.26 7.38 23.09
C MET A 1 52.98 6.87 22.43
N PHE A 2 52.22 5.92 22.98
CA PHE A 2 51.34 6.03 24.17
C PHE A 2 50.38 7.23 24.03
N LEU A 3 49.05 7.11 24.11
CA LEU A 3 48.15 5.94 24.21
C LEU A 3 47.18 5.95 22.98
N GLN A 4 45.94 5.45 22.90
CA GLN A 4 45.02 4.82 23.87
C GLN A 4 43.94 3.94 23.19
N VAL A 5 43.27 3.13 24.01
CA VAL A 5 42.08 2.30 23.74
C VAL A 5 40.87 3.23 23.43
N ALA A 6 40.23 3.19 22.24
CA ALA A 6 39.28 2.18 21.69
C ALA A 6 37.84 2.31 22.28
N PHE A 7 36.71 1.94 21.65
CA PHE A 7 36.29 1.71 20.24
C PHE A 7 34.73 1.55 20.20
N VAL A 8 34.15 1.42 19.00
CA VAL A 8 32.79 0.86 18.69
C VAL A 8 31.54 1.60 19.21
N GLN A 9 30.56 1.72 18.31
CA GLN A 9 29.27 2.41 18.46
C GLN A 9 28.15 1.45 18.92
N PRO A 10 27.10 1.95 19.60
CA PRO A 10 25.82 1.26 19.71
C PRO A 10 24.71 1.82 18.79
N GLN A 11 23.80 0.91 18.42
CA GLN A 11 22.40 1.13 18.04
C GLN A 11 21.54 0.51 19.19
N ASN A 12 20.26 0.82 19.46
CA ASN A 12 19.17 1.45 18.71
C ASN A 12 18.07 2.00 19.68
N ALA A 13 17.06 2.68 19.12
CA ALA A 13 15.72 2.95 19.67
C ALA A 13 15.57 3.96 20.85
N PHE A 14 14.82 5.04 20.58
CA PHE A 14 14.32 6.08 21.51
C PHE A 14 12.81 5.80 21.78
N ARG A 15 12.14 6.23 22.86
CA ARG A 15 12.40 6.91 24.15
C ARG A 15 11.14 6.62 25.04
N PRO A 16 11.12 6.74 26.40
CA PRO A 16 11.12 8.07 27.06
C PRO A 16 11.59 8.17 28.54
N PHE A 17 11.90 9.40 28.99
CA PHE A 17 12.00 9.86 30.41
C PHE A 17 13.06 9.17 31.33
N LEU A 18 13.58 9.77 32.43
CA LEU A 18 13.43 11.09 33.07
C LEU A 18 14.77 11.50 33.76
N ILE A 19 14.97 12.80 34.00
CA ILE A 19 15.89 13.42 35.00
C ILE A 19 17.42 13.41 34.67
N SER A 20 18.13 14.34 35.31
CA SER A 20 19.49 14.87 35.07
C SER A 20 20.36 14.82 36.34
N ILE A 21 21.48 15.57 36.38
CA ILE A 21 22.38 15.82 37.55
C ILE A 21 23.39 14.66 37.78
N ASP A 22 24.73 14.86 37.91
CA ASP A 22 25.53 16.11 37.93
C ASP A 22 26.95 16.02 37.30
N GLN A 23 27.70 17.13 37.42
CA GLN A 23 29.01 17.46 36.86
C GLN A 23 30.26 16.81 37.50
N CYS A 24 31.44 17.15 36.92
CA CYS A 24 32.75 17.46 37.56
C CYS A 24 33.98 16.52 37.40
N LEU A 25 35.07 17.16 36.92
CA LEU A 25 36.52 16.95 37.15
C LEU A 25 37.36 15.96 36.29
N LEU A 26 38.62 16.38 36.07
CA LEU A 26 39.79 15.83 35.34
C LEU A 26 41.00 15.77 36.34
N PRO A 27 42.30 15.44 36.03
CA PRO A 27 42.99 15.12 34.75
C PRO A 27 44.00 13.91 34.80
N ASN A 28 44.94 13.82 33.82
CA ASN A 28 46.20 13.01 33.78
C ASN A 28 46.08 11.48 33.50
N THR A 29 47.08 10.69 33.02
CA THR A 29 48.51 10.89 32.59
C THR A 29 48.97 9.81 31.55
N CYS A 30 50.22 9.89 31.03
CA CYS A 30 50.89 8.94 30.10
C CYS A 30 52.19 8.31 30.73
N ASP A 31 53.19 7.65 30.09
CA ASP A 31 53.59 7.39 28.69
C ASP A 31 54.64 6.21 28.53
N VAL A 32 55.24 6.04 27.33
CA VAL A 32 56.58 5.50 26.94
C VAL A 32 56.78 3.99 26.54
N LEU A 33 57.13 3.79 25.24
CA LEU A 33 57.92 2.70 24.55
C LEU A 33 57.53 1.20 24.72
N GLU A 34 58.11 0.20 24.02
CA GLU A 34 58.50 -0.04 22.59
C GLU A 34 58.99 -1.51 22.44
N LEU A 35 58.91 -2.14 21.24
CA LEU A 35 59.85 -3.16 20.68
C LEU A 35 59.27 -3.94 19.46
N TRP A 36 60.14 -4.32 18.51
CA TRP A 36 59.84 -5.13 17.31
C TRP A 36 61.07 -5.97 16.92
N PRO A 37 60.90 -7.22 16.43
CA PRO A 37 61.80 -7.70 15.36
C PRO A 37 61.10 -8.55 14.26
N TRP A 38 60.63 -7.85 13.22
CA TRP A 38 60.84 -8.05 11.77
C TRP A 38 60.97 -9.43 11.06
N GLU A 39 60.94 -10.63 11.65
CA GLU A 39 61.38 -11.82 10.87
C GLU A 39 60.32 -12.51 9.96
N ASN A 40 59.07 -12.66 10.41
CA ASN A 40 58.15 -13.69 9.86
C ASN A 40 56.98 -13.20 8.95
N ILE A 41 57.20 -12.17 8.12
CA ILE A 41 56.27 -11.81 7.01
C ILE A 41 56.94 -12.09 5.65
N LYS A 42 57.17 -13.37 5.35
CA LYS A 42 57.76 -13.83 4.06
C LYS A 42 56.98 -14.91 3.30
N GLN A 43 55.89 -15.48 3.86
CA GLN A 43 55.10 -16.52 3.18
C GLN A 43 53.64 -16.16 2.87
N PHE A 44 53.07 -15.08 3.42
CA PHE A 44 51.65 -14.71 3.20
C PHE A 44 51.41 -13.59 2.16
N LEU A 45 52.41 -13.26 1.34
CA LEU A 45 52.31 -12.32 0.21
C LEU A 45 52.81 -12.93 -1.11
N LYS A 46 52.24 -14.08 -1.48
CA LYS A 46 52.17 -14.55 -2.88
C LYS A 46 50.72 -14.49 -3.36
N VAL A 47 50.52 -14.43 -4.68
CA VAL A 47 49.21 -14.20 -5.34
C VAL A 47 48.62 -12.79 -5.13
N LYS A 48 49.46 -11.73 -5.19
CA LYS A 48 49.00 -10.39 -5.61
C LYS A 48 50.11 -9.45 -6.12
N ARG A 49 50.83 -9.80 -7.21
CA ARG A 49 51.81 -8.89 -7.84
C ARG A 49 52.26 -9.24 -9.28
N GLU A 50 51.35 -9.18 -10.25
CA GLU A 50 51.70 -9.11 -11.68
C GLU A 50 50.83 -8.06 -12.39
N SER A 51 51.25 -6.78 -12.33
CA SER A 51 50.70 -5.63 -13.10
C SER A 51 51.32 -4.28 -12.67
N SER A 52 52.59 -4.25 -12.25
CA SER A 52 53.23 -3.00 -11.76
C SER A 52 54.76 -2.92 -11.96
N GLN A 53 55.31 -3.59 -12.98
CA GLN A 53 56.74 -3.45 -13.37
C GLN A 53 56.96 -3.33 -14.89
N ILE A 54 56.04 -2.66 -15.59
CA ILE A 54 56.31 -2.01 -16.87
C ILE A 54 55.87 -0.55 -16.73
N PHE A 55 56.57 0.38 -17.39
CA PHE A 55 56.37 1.85 -17.35
C PHE A 55 56.76 2.60 -16.06
N ARG A 56 58.06 2.61 -15.68
CA ARG A 56 58.73 3.90 -15.37
C ARG A 56 60.27 3.95 -15.48
N MET A 57 60.83 3.59 -16.63
CA MET A 57 62.19 4.03 -17.02
C MET A 57 62.34 4.10 -18.55
N LYS A 58 62.27 5.32 -19.12
CA LYS A 58 62.88 5.75 -20.41
C LYS A 58 62.63 7.23 -20.76
N ARG A 59 63.09 8.12 -19.89
CA ARG A 59 63.96 9.25 -20.27
C ARG A 59 65.25 8.98 -19.46
N THR A 60 66.47 9.10 -20.00
CA THR A 60 66.97 9.96 -21.09
C THR A 60 67.93 9.15 -21.99
N LEU A 61 68.64 9.84 -22.91
CA LEU A 61 69.66 9.34 -23.85
C LEU A 61 69.11 8.54 -25.02
N GLY A 62 69.50 8.94 -26.23
CA GLY A 62 69.25 8.25 -27.48
C GLY A 62 70.45 8.35 -28.40
N ILE A 63 70.52 7.46 -29.38
CA ILE A 63 71.51 7.44 -30.48
C ILE A 63 70.73 7.10 -31.77
N LYS A 64 71.13 7.71 -32.90
CA LYS A 64 70.56 7.45 -34.22
C LYS A 64 71.06 6.11 -34.77
N LEU A 65 70.30 5.47 -35.66
CA LEU A 65 70.81 4.96 -36.95
C LEU A 65 69.68 4.57 -37.92
N ASN A 66 70.04 4.28 -39.17
CA ASN A 66 69.18 4.39 -40.36
C ASN A 66 68.73 3.01 -40.95
N PRO A 67 67.78 2.98 -41.91
CA PRO A 67 67.05 1.76 -42.28
C PRO A 67 67.78 0.82 -43.25
N GLY A 68 67.54 -0.49 -43.11
CA GLY A 68 68.15 -1.53 -43.96
C GLY A 68 67.29 -2.78 -44.14
N LYS A 69 67.13 -3.18 -45.42
CA LYS A 69 66.53 -4.43 -45.95
C LYS A 69 67.12 -5.68 -45.23
N ARG A 70 66.49 -6.88 -45.18
CA ARG A 70 65.87 -7.64 -46.30
C ARG A 70 65.22 -8.97 -45.83
N LYS A 71 64.42 -9.57 -46.73
CA LYS A 71 63.91 -10.98 -46.81
C LYS A 71 62.76 -11.42 -45.87
N LYS A 72 61.85 -12.21 -46.45
CA LYS A 72 60.72 -12.90 -45.81
C LYS A 72 61.11 -14.33 -45.43
N GLN A 73 60.59 -14.83 -44.31
CA GLN A 73 60.25 -16.25 -44.14
C GLN A 73 58.82 -16.32 -43.56
N LYS A 74 58.01 -17.29 -44.03
CA LYS A 74 56.68 -17.55 -43.47
C LYS A 74 56.83 -18.43 -42.23
N ILE A 75 56.40 -17.92 -41.09
CA ILE A 75 56.02 -18.73 -39.92
C ILE A 75 54.62 -18.25 -39.51
N SER A 76 53.79 -19.15 -39.01
CA SER A 76 52.35 -18.95 -38.78
C SER A 76 52.02 -17.79 -37.85
N GLU A 77 51.12 -16.92 -38.30
CA GLU A 77 50.44 -15.95 -37.44
C GLU A 77 49.58 -16.71 -36.40
N THR A 78 50.07 -16.76 -35.17
CA THR A 78 49.19 -16.92 -33.99
C THR A 78 48.78 -15.52 -33.60
N GLU A 79 47.47 -15.24 -33.56
CA GLU A 79 46.97 -13.93 -33.12
C GLU A 79 47.46 -13.64 -31.70
N PRO A 80 47.91 -12.41 -31.38
CA PRO A 80 48.22 -12.05 -30.00
C PRO A 80 46.97 -12.21 -29.15
N GLU A 81 47.06 -12.93 -28.02
CA GLU A 81 45.91 -13.25 -27.18
C GLU A 81 45.14 -11.98 -26.81
N THR A 82 43.97 -11.79 -27.45
CA THR A 82 43.15 -10.61 -27.19
C THR A 82 42.64 -10.67 -25.77
N SER A 83 43.07 -9.70 -24.96
CA SER A 83 42.63 -9.54 -23.58
C SER A 83 41.10 -9.61 -23.53
N LYS A 84 40.55 -10.65 -22.87
CA LYS A 84 39.12 -10.96 -22.90
C LYS A 84 38.29 -9.86 -22.22
N ARG A 85 38.01 -8.78 -22.98
CA ARG A 85 37.09 -7.69 -22.61
C ARG A 85 35.79 -8.30 -22.12
N VAL A 86 35.29 -7.80 -20.99
CA VAL A 86 34.06 -8.34 -20.42
C VAL A 86 32.91 -7.99 -21.38
N LYS A 87 32.20 -9.02 -21.83
CA LYS A 87 31.07 -8.90 -22.76
C LYS A 87 29.98 -8.02 -22.12
N ALA A 88 29.67 -6.89 -22.75
CA ALA A 88 28.55 -6.06 -22.36
C ALA A 88 27.22 -6.76 -22.64
N GLU A 89 26.32 -6.70 -21.66
CA GLU A 89 24.98 -7.30 -21.70
C GLU A 89 23.96 -6.34 -21.07
N MET A 90 22.65 -6.47 -21.38
CA MET A 90 21.65 -5.60 -20.74
C MET A 90 21.46 -6.00 -19.29
N LEU A 91 21.15 -5.02 -18.45
CA LEU A 91 20.80 -5.23 -17.04
C LEU A 91 19.62 -6.19 -16.92
N ASP A 92 19.68 -7.09 -15.95
CA ASP A 92 18.65 -8.07 -15.66
C ASP A 92 18.60 -8.36 -14.15
N LEU A 93 17.72 -9.27 -13.72
CA LEU A 93 17.56 -9.60 -12.30
C LEU A 93 18.72 -10.45 -11.73
N GLN A 94 19.55 -11.06 -12.58
CA GLN A 94 20.72 -11.84 -12.16
C GLN A 94 21.98 -10.97 -11.98
N THR A 95 22.06 -9.85 -12.71
CA THR A 95 23.14 -8.85 -12.66
C THR A 95 22.85 -7.69 -11.69
N LEU A 96 21.58 -7.34 -11.46
CA LEU A 96 21.16 -6.34 -10.48
C LEU A 96 21.65 -6.69 -9.05
N ARG A 97 22.15 -5.71 -8.30
CA ARG A 97 22.62 -5.88 -6.91
C ARG A 97 22.06 -4.80 -5.99
N GLU A 98 21.96 -5.12 -4.71
CA GLU A 98 21.67 -4.15 -3.65
C GLU A 98 22.83 -3.16 -3.53
N GLY A 99 22.54 -1.90 -3.18
CA GLY A 99 23.49 -0.80 -3.23
C GLY A 99 23.85 -0.30 -4.64
N MET A 100 23.38 -0.92 -5.71
CA MET A 100 23.62 -0.46 -7.08
C MET A 100 22.90 0.87 -7.35
N GLY A 101 23.62 1.85 -7.93
CA GLY A 101 23.05 3.14 -8.34
C GLY A 101 22.60 3.10 -9.81
N LEU A 102 21.36 3.48 -10.07
CA LEU A 102 20.73 3.45 -11.40
C LEU A 102 20.04 4.78 -11.72
N LEU A 103 20.06 5.23 -12.97
CA LEU A 103 19.18 6.27 -13.46
C LEU A 103 17.82 5.63 -13.80
N GLY A 104 16.73 6.20 -13.30
CA GLY A 104 15.37 5.76 -13.61
C GLY A 104 14.43 6.90 -13.98
N CYS A 105 13.28 6.54 -14.54
CA CYS A 105 12.23 7.46 -14.97
C CYS A 105 10.93 7.15 -14.23
N VAL A 106 10.29 8.16 -13.61
CA VAL A 106 9.01 8.00 -12.91
C VAL A 106 7.89 7.69 -13.91
N ILE A 107 7.30 6.50 -13.83
CA ILE A 107 6.26 6.02 -14.77
C ILE A 107 4.85 5.90 -14.18
N GLN A 108 4.73 5.89 -12.85
CA GLN A 108 3.45 5.95 -12.14
C GLN A 108 3.66 6.58 -10.76
N ILE A 109 2.79 7.52 -10.41
CA ILE A 109 2.64 8.07 -9.05
C ILE A 109 1.42 7.40 -8.40
N SER A 110 1.47 7.17 -7.09
CA SER A 110 0.37 6.63 -6.29
C SER A 110 0.56 7.07 -4.83
N SER A 111 -0.53 7.24 -4.07
CA SER A 111 -0.54 7.87 -2.72
C SER A 111 0.52 7.39 -1.72
N ASN A 112 1.04 6.16 -1.85
CA ASN A 112 2.00 5.58 -0.92
C ASN A 112 3.30 5.10 -1.60
N TYR A 113 3.44 5.26 -2.92
CA TYR A 113 4.62 4.79 -3.67
C TYR A 113 4.70 5.32 -5.10
N LEU A 114 5.94 5.41 -5.61
CA LEU A 114 6.25 5.64 -7.03
C LEU A 114 6.62 4.31 -7.70
N LEU A 115 6.40 4.20 -9.02
CA LEU A 115 7.04 3.20 -9.87
C LEU A 115 8.00 3.89 -10.83
N MET A 116 9.19 3.31 -10.99
CA MET A 116 10.23 3.81 -11.89
C MET A 116 10.58 2.77 -12.95
N SER A 117 10.65 3.18 -14.21
CA SER A 117 11.32 2.41 -15.26
C SER A 117 12.82 2.44 -14.97
N LEU A 118 13.44 1.27 -14.98
CA LEU A 118 14.88 1.06 -14.84
C LEU A 118 15.45 0.52 -16.16
N PRO A 119 16.78 0.58 -16.38
CA PRO A 119 17.42 -0.09 -17.51
C PRO A 119 17.15 -1.59 -17.54
N GLY A 120 17.26 -2.23 -18.70
CA GLY A 120 17.07 -3.68 -18.84
C GLY A 120 15.62 -4.13 -19.04
N CYS A 121 14.71 -3.21 -19.31
CA CYS A 121 13.25 -3.36 -19.18
C CYS A 121 12.80 -3.69 -17.73
N LEU A 122 13.56 -3.29 -16.72
CA LEU A 122 13.20 -3.50 -15.31
C LEU A 122 12.24 -2.38 -14.82
N VAL A 123 11.54 -2.66 -13.73
CA VAL A 123 10.67 -1.69 -13.03
C VAL A 123 10.85 -1.87 -11.53
N GLY A 124 11.23 -0.79 -10.84
CA GLY A 124 11.33 -0.76 -9.38
C GLY A 124 10.27 0.12 -8.74
N ARG A 125 10.17 0.05 -7.41
CA ARG A 125 9.23 0.81 -6.60
C ARG A 125 9.97 1.62 -5.54
N VAL A 126 9.51 2.84 -5.30
CA VAL A 126 9.98 3.72 -4.22
C VAL A 126 8.82 3.92 -3.23
N SER A 127 8.96 3.46 -1.98
CA SER A 127 8.08 3.84 -0.88
C SER A 127 8.14 5.34 -0.59
N VAL A 128 7.05 5.95 -0.08
CA VAL A 128 7.05 7.35 0.42
C VAL A 128 8.19 7.64 1.40
N THR A 129 8.55 6.66 2.23
CA THR A 129 9.65 6.70 3.21
C THR A 129 11.05 6.79 2.58
N ASN A 130 11.16 6.60 1.26
CA ASN A 130 12.43 6.49 0.54
C ASN A 130 12.60 7.63 -0.48
N ILE A 131 11.82 8.71 -0.32
CA ILE A 131 11.85 9.89 -1.18
C ILE A 131 12.84 10.93 -0.65
N SER A 132 12.68 11.35 0.61
CA SER A 132 13.68 12.11 1.35
C SER A 132 13.44 11.95 2.85
N ALA A 133 14.46 12.22 3.68
CA ALA A 133 14.29 12.24 5.14
C ALA A 133 13.20 13.23 5.56
N LYS A 134 13.25 14.48 5.05
CA LYS A 134 12.30 15.53 5.41
C LYS A 134 10.87 15.27 4.94
N TYR A 135 10.66 14.63 3.77
CA TYR A 135 9.32 14.20 3.34
C TYR A 135 8.78 13.05 4.21
N THR A 136 9.67 12.16 4.68
CA THR A 136 9.29 11.08 5.61
C THR A 136 8.87 11.65 6.96
N GLU A 137 9.59 12.63 7.49
CA GLU A 137 9.21 13.37 8.71
C GLU A 137 7.81 13.99 8.58
N LEU A 138 7.53 14.75 7.50
CA LEU A 138 6.22 15.37 7.27
C LEU A 138 5.06 14.35 7.21
N ILE A 139 5.31 13.13 6.72
CA ILE A 139 4.33 12.04 6.72
C ILE A 139 4.19 11.40 8.11
N THR A 140 5.27 11.21 8.87
CA THR A 140 5.16 10.70 10.25
C THR A 140 4.49 11.70 11.18
N ASP A 141 4.73 13.00 10.99
CA ASP A 141 4.17 14.07 11.81
C ASP A 141 2.67 14.24 11.52
N SER A 142 2.24 14.20 10.25
CA SER A 142 0.81 14.20 9.88
C SER A 142 0.05 12.92 10.26
N ILE A 143 0.75 11.82 10.54
CA ILE A 143 0.19 10.61 11.15
C ILE A 143 0.12 10.71 12.69
N ALA A 144 0.93 11.57 13.30
CA ALA A 144 0.95 11.79 14.75
C ALA A 144 -0.03 12.88 15.22
N ASP A 145 -0.16 13.97 14.46
CA ASP A 145 -1.06 15.08 14.78
C ASP A 145 -2.49 14.81 14.29
N GLU A 146 -3.36 14.31 15.18
CA GLU A 146 -4.82 14.17 14.97
C GLU A 146 -5.55 15.54 14.86
N SER A 147 -5.13 16.42 13.95
CA SER A 147 -5.78 17.71 13.68
C SER A 147 -5.96 17.95 12.18
N ASP A 148 -7.19 18.23 11.74
CA ASP A 148 -7.61 18.35 10.33
C ASP A 148 -7.04 19.59 9.58
N ASN A 149 -5.96 20.21 10.08
CA ASN A 149 -5.48 21.55 9.66
C ASN A 149 -4.04 21.58 9.11
N ILE A 150 -3.38 20.43 8.88
CA ILE A 150 -2.12 20.37 8.12
C ILE A 150 -2.44 19.90 6.70
N SER A 151 -1.96 20.63 5.68
CA SER A 151 -2.14 20.26 4.28
C SER A 151 -1.25 19.07 3.92
N GLU A 152 -1.84 17.88 3.81
CA GLU A 152 -1.16 16.64 3.41
C GLU A 152 -0.46 16.82 2.05
N VAL A 153 0.87 16.86 2.05
CA VAL A 153 1.68 17.13 0.85
C VAL A 153 1.71 15.88 -0.03
N SER A 154 0.77 15.78 -0.96
CA SER A 154 0.63 14.62 -1.84
C SER A 154 1.82 14.46 -2.80
N LEU A 155 2.36 13.25 -2.92
CA LEU A 155 2.28 12.54 -4.21
C LEU A 155 2.62 13.39 -5.44
N ASP A 156 1.55 13.64 -6.20
CA ASP A 156 1.48 14.31 -7.49
C ASP A 156 1.72 15.84 -7.43
N SER A 157 2.14 16.39 -6.28
CA SER A 157 2.52 17.81 -6.12
C SER A 157 4.03 18.05 -6.01
N ILE A 158 4.82 17.01 -5.71
CA ILE A 158 6.28 17.14 -5.52
C ILE A 158 7.11 16.55 -6.68
N LEU A 159 6.54 15.64 -7.47
CA LEU A 159 7.22 14.94 -8.56
C LEU A 159 6.27 14.72 -9.75
N ASP A 160 6.82 14.79 -10.96
CA ASP A 160 6.09 14.57 -12.21
C ASP A 160 6.32 13.19 -12.84
N LEU A 161 5.34 12.72 -13.60
CA LEU A 161 5.51 11.60 -14.51
C LEU A 161 6.49 11.97 -15.63
N GLY A 162 7.53 11.17 -15.82
CA GLY A 162 8.63 11.47 -16.74
C GLY A 162 9.84 12.17 -16.10
N ALA A 163 9.80 12.48 -14.80
CA ALA A 163 10.96 12.94 -14.06
C ALA A 163 12.09 11.88 -14.09
N MET A 164 13.31 12.35 -14.40
CA MET A 164 14.53 11.55 -14.46
C MET A 164 15.31 11.69 -13.15
N LEU A 165 15.47 10.60 -12.42
CA LEU A 165 16.05 10.57 -11.08
C LEU A 165 17.08 9.43 -10.93
N PRO A 166 18.25 9.68 -10.34
CA PRO A 166 19.09 8.62 -9.82
C PRO A 166 18.38 7.94 -8.64
N CYS A 167 18.56 6.63 -8.52
CA CYS A 167 17.99 5.81 -7.46
C CYS A 167 18.98 4.74 -7.01
N LYS A 168 18.89 4.34 -5.74
CA LYS A 168 19.70 3.30 -5.10
C LYS A 168 18.83 2.05 -4.94
N VAL A 169 19.31 0.89 -5.37
CA VAL A 169 18.62 -0.39 -5.11
C VAL A 169 18.76 -0.72 -3.63
N LEU A 170 17.64 -0.77 -2.89
CA LEU A 170 17.64 -1.12 -1.47
C LEU A 170 17.55 -2.62 -1.26
N SER A 171 16.61 -3.30 -1.92
CA SER A 171 16.43 -4.75 -1.77
C SER A 171 15.83 -5.40 -3.02
N ILE A 172 16.26 -6.62 -3.34
CA ILE A 172 15.74 -7.42 -4.45
C ILE A 172 15.08 -8.69 -3.91
N SER A 173 13.75 -8.73 -3.93
CA SER A 173 12.97 -9.84 -3.37
C SER A 173 12.30 -10.71 -4.43
N PHE A 174 12.39 -12.03 -4.21
CA PHE A 174 11.79 -13.07 -5.03
C PHE A 174 10.84 -13.88 -4.14
N GLU A 175 9.54 -13.59 -4.19
CA GLU A 175 8.52 -14.46 -3.60
C GLU A 175 8.08 -15.50 -4.65
N ASP A 176 8.06 -16.78 -4.31
CA ASP A 176 7.85 -17.91 -5.24
C ASP A 176 6.50 -17.93 -5.99
N SER A 177 5.61 -16.97 -5.70
CA SER A 177 4.28 -16.83 -6.30
C SER A 177 3.98 -15.43 -6.85
N LYS A 178 4.92 -14.47 -6.77
CA LYS A 178 4.72 -13.08 -7.26
C LYS A 178 5.79 -12.68 -8.27
N LYS A 179 5.55 -11.54 -8.94
CA LYS A 179 6.58 -10.92 -9.78
C LYS A 179 7.72 -10.41 -8.90
N PRO A 180 8.99 -10.49 -9.36
CA PRO A 180 10.14 -10.00 -8.60
C PRO A 180 9.96 -8.52 -8.24
N TYR A 181 10.29 -8.18 -7.00
CA TYR A 181 10.02 -6.88 -6.40
C TYR A 181 11.33 -6.21 -6.02
N ILE A 182 11.62 -5.08 -6.67
CA ILE A 182 12.81 -4.25 -6.47
C ILE A 182 12.36 -3.01 -5.69
N GLU A 183 12.83 -2.87 -4.44
CA GLU A 183 12.68 -1.63 -3.67
C GLU A 183 13.85 -0.68 -3.98
N LEU A 184 13.52 0.60 -4.13
CA LEU A 184 14.41 1.68 -4.49
C LEU A 184 14.34 2.81 -3.45
N SER A 185 15.41 3.59 -3.38
CA SER A 185 15.44 4.90 -2.74
C SER A 185 15.84 5.98 -3.75
N ILE A 186 15.19 7.14 -3.68
CA ILE A 186 15.63 8.39 -4.32
C ILE A 186 16.08 9.43 -3.28
N ASN A 187 16.09 9.06 -2.00
CA ASN A 187 16.60 9.86 -0.90
C ASN A 187 18.07 10.22 -1.16
N PRO A 188 18.45 11.52 -1.17
CA PRO A 188 19.83 11.93 -1.36
C PRO A 188 20.81 11.19 -0.45
N GLN A 189 20.43 10.92 0.80
CA GLN A 189 21.27 10.23 1.79
C GLN A 189 21.60 8.76 1.44
N ASP A 190 20.82 8.13 0.55
CA ASP A 190 21.10 6.77 0.03
C ASP A 190 21.81 6.81 -1.33
N VAL A 191 21.42 7.75 -2.19
CA VAL A 191 21.95 7.91 -3.55
C VAL A 191 23.38 8.47 -3.54
N ASN A 192 23.60 9.55 -2.80
CA ASN A 192 24.86 10.32 -2.77
C ASN A 192 25.82 9.85 -1.65
N LYS A 193 25.45 8.81 -0.90
CA LYS A 193 26.12 8.28 0.30
C LYS A 193 27.62 7.99 0.17
N GLU A 194 28.08 7.65 -1.04
CA GLU A 194 29.47 7.29 -1.34
C GLU A 194 30.32 8.50 -1.77
N LEU A 195 29.70 9.65 -2.08
CA LEU A 195 30.41 10.88 -2.40
C LEU A 195 31.09 11.47 -1.16
N LYS A 196 32.25 12.08 -1.38
CA LYS A 196 32.93 12.94 -0.41
C LYS A 196 32.91 14.37 -0.93
N LEU A 197 33.14 15.35 -0.06
CA LEU A 197 33.22 16.76 -0.48
C LEU A 197 34.30 16.98 -1.57
N SER A 198 35.43 16.27 -1.46
CA SER A 198 36.52 16.26 -2.46
C SER A 198 36.15 15.61 -3.81
N SER A 199 35.02 14.91 -3.91
CA SER A 199 34.51 14.31 -5.15
C SER A 199 33.66 15.28 -5.97
N LEU A 200 33.21 16.38 -5.36
CA LEU A 200 32.36 17.36 -6.02
C LEU A 200 33.14 18.24 -7.02
N TYR A 201 32.43 18.76 -8.02
CA TYR A 201 32.98 19.66 -9.03
C TYR A 201 31.91 20.67 -9.51
N HIS A 202 32.35 21.79 -10.08
CA HIS A 202 31.46 22.80 -10.64
C HIS A 202 30.62 22.22 -11.80
N LYS A 203 29.35 22.62 -11.95
CA LYS A 203 28.35 22.02 -12.85
C LYS A 203 27.99 20.54 -12.58
N MET A 204 28.49 19.91 -11.51
CA MET A 204 28.01 18.57 -11.12
C MET A 204 26.52 18.61 -10.83
N VAL A 205 25.76 17.66 -11.39
CA VAL A 205 24.35 17.46 -11.08
C VAL A 205 24.25 16.68 -9.77
N LEU A 206 23.52 17.21 -8.80
CA LEU A 206 23.16 16.55 -7.56
C LEU A 206 21.65 16.64 -7.37
N HIS A 207 21.01 15.49 -7.15
CA HIS A 207 19.62 15.47 -6.71
C HIS A 207 19.61 15.66 -5.18
N ALA A 208 18.95 16.72 -4.74
CA ALA A 208 18.95 17.19 -3.36
C ALA A 208 17.53 17.47 -2.88
N ALA A 209 17.28 17.28 -1.58
CA ALA A 209 15.95 17.41 -0.99
C ALA A 209 15.81 18.73 -0.21
N VAL A 210 14.67 19.41 -0.34
CA VAL A 210 14.39 20.66 0.37
C VAL A 210 14.19 20.37 1.86
N GLN A 211 15.03 20.95 2.73
CA GLN A 211 15.02 20.71 4.17
C GLN A 211 14.26 21.81 4.94
N SER A 212 14.50 23.07 4.58
CA SER A 212 13.83 24.26 5.12
C SER A 212 13.81 25.41 4.10
N VAL A 213 12.99 26.41 4.37
CA VAL A 213 12.89 27.66 3.60
C VAL A 213 13.41 28.78 4.49
N GLU A 214 14.40 29.53 4.00
CA GLU A 214 15.06 30.65 4.68
C GLU A 214 14.79 31.96 3.92
N ASP A 215 15.05 33.13 4.52
CA ASP A 215 14.74 34.45 3.93
C ASP A 215 15.28 34.71 2.51
N HIS A 216 16.34 33.99 2.11
CA HIS A 216 17.08 34.22 0.86
C HIS A 216 17.21 32.97 -0.04
N GLY A 217 16.68 31.82 0.37
CA GLY A 217 16.88 30.55 -0.32
C GLY A 217 16.39 29.34 0.46
N TYR A 218 16.63 28.15 -0.09
CA TYR A 218 16.30 26.88 0.54
C TYR A 218 17.57 26.21 1.11
N VAL A 219 17.48 25.64 2.30
CA VAL A 219 18.45 24.64 2.75
C VAL A 219 18.13 23.32 2.07
N MET A 220 19.16 22.67 1.52
CA MET A 220 19.04 21.44 0.76
C MET A 220 19.86 20.32 1.42
N ASP A 221 19.24 19.18 1.68
CA ASP A 221 19.93 17.93 1.99
C ASP A 221 20.51 17.34 0.69
N VAL A 222 21.84 17.37 0.61
CA VAL A 222 22.62 16.87 -0.53
C VAL A 222 22.97 15.38 -0.35
N GLY A 223 22.71 14.79 0.82
CA GLY A 223 23.00 13.39 1.12
C GLY A 223 24.47 13.05 1.37
N ILE A 224 25.34 14.07 1.46
CA ILE A 224 26.78 13.92 1.68
C ILE A 224 27.08 14.21 3.16
N LYS A 225 27.66 13.23 3.86
CA LYS A 225 27.84 13.29 5.33
C LYS A 225 28.68 14.52 5.74
N GLY A 226 28.04 15.42 6.49
CA GLY A 226 28.67 16.64 7.02
C GLY A 226 28.69 17.83 6.05
N THR A 227 27.98 17.74 4.92
CA THR A 227 27.87 18.79 3.88
C THR A 227 26.43 19.25 3.76
N GLN A 228 26.21 20.56 3.72
CA GLN A 228 24.89 21.17 3.58
C GLN A 228 24.77 21.87 2.23
N GLY A 229 23.62 21.78 1.55
CA GLY A 229 23.35 22.53 0.33
C GLY A 229 22.60 23.82 0.63
N PHE A 230 22.85 24.86 -0.16
CA PHE A 230 22.05 26.08 -0.16
C PHE A 230 21.67 26.49 -1.59
N LEU A 231 20.37 26.69 -1.82
CA LEU A 231 19.78 27.05 -3.11
C LEU A 231 19.14 28.45 -3.01
N PRO A 232 19.82 29.53 -3.45
CA PRO A 232 19.27 30.89 -3.38
C PRO A 232 18.02 31.05 -4.24
N PHE A 233 17.03 31.83 -3.81
CA PHE A 233 15.78 32.04 -4.59
C PHE A 233 16.03 32.59 -6.01
N ARG A 234 17.07 33.43 -6.18
CA ARG A 234 17.50 33.95 -7.49
C ARG A 234 18.12 32.89 -8.42
N ALA A 235 18.21 31.64 -7.96
CA ALA A 235 18.79 30.51 -8.67
C ALA A 235 17.78 29.36 -8.88
N CYS A 236 16.49 29.61 -8.62
CA CYS A 236 15.37 28.73 -8.97
C CYS A 236 14.77 29.10 -10.33
N THR A 237 14.43 28.10 -11.15
CA THR A 237 13.96 28.26 -12.53
C THR A 237 12.44 28.27 -12.64
N GLY A 238 11.82 29.24 -11.96
CA GLY A 238 10.42 29.63 -12.16
C GLY A 238 9.38 28.92 -11.28
N GLN A 239 9.73 27.84 -10.57
CA GLN A 239 8.83 27.25 -9.57
C GLN A 239 8.73 28.15 -8.33
N LYS A 240 7.72 29.02 -8.29
CA LYS A 240 7.49 29.96 -7.16
C LYS A 240 7.13 29.30 -5.81
N ASN A 241 6.84 28.00 -5.78
CA ASN A 241 6.49 27.24 -4.58
C ASN A 241 7.23 25.88 -4.58
N VAL A 242 8.55 25.90 -4.40
CA VAL A 242 9.31 24.68 -4.11
C VAL A 242 8.95 24.21 -2.69
N THR A 243 8.59 22.94 -2.54
CA THR A 243 7.99 22.42 -1.30
C THR A 243 8.98 21.67 -0.41
N VAL A 244 8.82 21.78 0.90
CA VAL A 244 9.67 21.07 1.88
C VAL A 244 9.51 19.56 1.72
N GLY A 245 10.63 18.84 1.69
CA GLY A 245 10.70 17.40 1.39
C GLY A 245 10.85 17.04 -0.09
N GLN A 246 10.58 17.96 -1.02
CA GLN A 246 10.70 17.75 -2.46
C GLN A 246 12.16 17.47 -2.89
N VAL A 247 12.37 16.56 -3.83
CA VAL A 247 13.69 16.22 -4.40
C VAL A 247 13.81 16.88 -5.78
N LEU A 248 14.80 17.76 -5.95
CA LEU A 248 15.05 18.50 -7.18
C LEU A 248 16.42 18.18 -7.78
N PRO A 249 16.58 18.22 -9.12
CA PRO A 249 17.90 18.26 -9.75
C PRO A 249 18.54 19.62 -9.49
N THR A 250 19.79 19.65 -9.04
CA THR A 250 20.52 20.89 -8.79
C THR A 250 21.93 20.84 -9.39
N LEU A 251 22.47 22.00 -9.73
CA LEU A 251 23.84 22.18 -10.22
C LEU A 251 24.73 22.80 -9.14
N VAL A 252 25.89 22.20 -8.90
CA VAL A 252 26.92 22.76 -8.03
C VAL A 252 27.51 24.03 -8.65
N ARG A 253 27.14 25.20 -8.10
CA ARG A 253 27.70 26.51 -8.48
C ARG A 253 29.01 26.80 -7.77
N LYS A 254 29.06 26.68 -6.45
CA LYS A 254 30.26 26.98 -5.64
C LYS A 254 30.51 25.87 -4.61
N LEU A 255 31.72 25.31 -4.66
CA LEU A 255 32.21 24.40 -3.63
C LEU A 255 32.52 25.17 -2.33
N PRO A 256 32.57 24.50 -1.17
CA PRO A 256 32.90 25.18 0.07
C PRO A 256 34.37 25.63 0.06
N SER A 257 34.65 26.68 0.82
CA SER A 257 35.98 27.25 1.00
C SER A 257 36.33 27.20 2.48
N GLU A 258 37.61 27.13 2.81
CA GLU A 258 38.14 27.01 4.18
C GLU A 258 37.56 28.05 5.16
N LYS A 259 37.13 29.21 4.66
CA LYS A 259 36.51 30.31 5.45
C LYS A 259 34.98 30.24 5.59
N ASN A 260 34.30 29.32 4.91
CA ASN A 260 32.83 29.34 4.72
C ASN A 260 32.11 28.06 5.20
N GLY A 261 32.77 27.19 5.97
CA GLY A 261 32.19 25.93 6.45
C GLY A 261 31.89 24.95 5.32
N ASN A 262 31.05 23.93 5.58
CA ASN A 262 30.78 22.83 4.64
C ASN A 262 29.56 23.07 3.72
N VAL A 263 29.33 24.32 3.29
CA VAL A 263 28.13 24.71 2.51
C VAL A 263 28.42 24.72 1.00
N VAL A 264 27.71 23.88 0.26
CA VAL A 264 27.71 23.82 -1.21
C VAL A 264 26.61 24.71 -1.78
N TRP A 265 26.95 25.61 -2.69
CA TRP A 265 25.98 26.51 -3.32
C TRP A 265 25.43 25.89 -4.59
N LEU A 266 24.11 25.91 -4.72
CA LEU A 266 23.36 25.21 -5.76
C LEU A 266 22.58 26.19 -6.65
N SER A 267 22.16 25.70 -7.82
CA SER A 267 21.02 26.24 -8.57
C SER A 267 20.12 25.13 -9.06
N GLU A 268 18.84 25.42 -9.26
CA GLU A 268 17.88 24.48 -9.83
C GLU A 268 18.26 24.13 -11.28
N LEU A 269 17.97 22.89 -11.68
CA LEU A 269 17.98 22.41 -13.06
C LEU A 269 16.61 21.77 -13.31
N SER A 270 15.90 22.22 -14.34
CA SER A 270 14.55 21.74 -14.62
C SER A 270 14.56 20.27 -15.04
N PHE A 271 13.57 19.49 -14.60
CA PHE A 271 13.32 18.14 -15.14
C PHE A 271 13.02 18.11 -16.65
N ASN A 272 12.77 19.26 -17.28
CA ASN A 272 12.63 19.41 -18.73
C ASN A 272 13.93 19.75 -19.46
N GLU A 273 15.00 20.12 -18.75
CA GLU A 273 16.30 20.46 -19.32
C GLU A 273 17.20 19.22 -19.40
N PRO A 274 18.11 19.13 -20.39
CA PRO A 274 19.12 18.08 -20.43
C PRO A 274 20.18 18.32 -19.34
N PHE A 275 20.66 17.23 -18.71
CA PHE A 275 21.84 17.30 -17.85
C PHE A 275 23.06 17.86 -18.63
N PRO A 276 23.90 18.73 -18.05
CA PRO A 276 25.08 19.27 -18.73
C PRO A 276 26.14 18.20 -19.00
N GLU A 277 26.87 18.34 -20.12
CA GLU A 277 28.09 17.57 -20.41
C GLU A 277 29.19 17.95 -19.40
N VAL A 278 29.93 16.96 -18.89
CA VAL A 278 30.98 17.22 -17.90
C VAL A 278 32.29 17.63 -18.56
N GLU A 279 32.68 18.87 -18.27
CA GLU A 279 33.89 19.54 -18.78
C GLU A 279 35.17 19.18 -17.99
N LYS A 280 35.06 18.44 -16.88
CA LYS A 280 36.19 18.13 -15.98
C LYS A 280 36.85 16.79 -16.34
N GLU A 281 38.13 16.83 -16.66
CA GLU A 281 38.99 15.65 -16.80
C GLU A 281 39.40 15.04 -15.45
N GLY A 282 39.88 13.79 -15.46
CA GLY A 282 40.43 13.12 -14.26
C GLY A 282 39.41 12.85 -13.15
N LEU A 283 38.16 12.54 -13.50
CA LEU A 283 37.16 12.12 -12.52
C LEU A 283 37.44 10.70 -12.00
N ASN A 284 37.17 10.50 -10.71
CA ASN A 284 37.06 9.14 -10.17
C ASN A 284 35.69 8.54 -10.52
N LEU A 285 35.64 7.22 -10.69
CA LEU A 285 34.40 6.48 -10.99
C LEU A 285 33.25 6.77 -10.01
N ILE A 286 33.57 7.04 -8.73
CA ILE A 286 32.59 7.38 -7.67
C ILE A 286 31.93 8.76 -7.90
N SER A 287 32.63 9.70 -8.54
CA SER A 287 32.06 11.01 -8.92
C SER A 287 31.18 10.96 -10.18
N ILE A 288 31.11 9.82 -10.88
CA ILE A 288 30.33 9.64 -12.10
C ILE A 288 28.94 9.07 -11.72
N LEU A 289 28.03 9.95 -11.31
CA LEU A 289 26.68 9.56 -10.88
C LEU A 289 25.79 9.11 -12.06
N PRO A 290 24.79 8.24 -11.84
CA PRO A 290 23.72 8.03 -12.80
C PRO A 290 22.99 9.34 -13.12
N GLY A 291 22.79 9.64 -14.40
CA GLY A 291 22.30 10.94 -14.89
C GLY A 291 23.40 11.86 -15.43
N THR A 292 24.68 11.64 -15.09
CA THR A 292 25.80 12.43 -15.62
C THR A 292 25.90 12.25 -17.14
N ASN A 293 26.04 13.35 -17.90
CA ASN A 293 26.38 13.30 -19.33
C ASN A 293 27.90 13.34 -19.50
N VAL A 294 28.45 12.31 -20.13
CA VAL A 294 29.90 12.12 -20.30
C VAL A 294 30.28 11.93 -21.77
N ILE A 295 31.49 12.37 -22.10
CA ILE A 295 32.13 12.11 -23.38
C ILE A 295 32.63 10.66 -23.39
N ALA A 296 32.40 9.94 -24.48
CA ALA A 296 33.06 8.68 -24.76
C ALA A 296 33.50 8.60 -26.24
N TYR A 297 34.59 7.88 -26.51
CA TYR A 297 35.15 7.68 -27.85
C TYR A 297 34.98 6.22 -28.26
N ILE A 298 34.29 5.96 -29.38
CA ILE A 298 33.96 4.59 -29.81
C ILE A 298 35.23 3.78 -30.08
N THR A 299 35.33 2.59 -29.47
CA THR A 299 36.46 1.66 -29.67
C THR A 299 36.13 0.43 -30.50
N GLU A 300 34.90 -0.09 -30.39
CA GLU A 300 34.39 -1.18 -31.23
C GLU A 300 32.85 -1.20 -31.19
N ILE A 301 32.20 -1.68 -32.27
CA ILE A 301 30.74 -1.90 -32.28
C ILE A 301 30.45 -3.38 -32.55
N LYS A 302 30.00 -4.10 -31.51
CA LYS A 302 29.94 -5.57 -31.50
C LYS A 302 28.73 -6.08 -30.72
N ASN A 303 28.05 -7.10 -31.25
CA ASN A 303 26.91 -7.77 -30.60
C ASN A 303 25.75 -6.83 -30.16
N ARG A 304 25.49 -5.76 -30.92
CA ARG A 304 24.52 -4.67 -30.61
C ARG A 304 24.89 -3.81 -29.38
N PHE A 305 26.15 -3.88 -28.93
CA PHE A 305 26.75 -2.91 -28.03
C PHE A 305 27.80 -2.09 -28.77
N LEU A 306 27.77 -0.78 -28.55
CA LEU A 306 28.85 0.14 -28.85
C LEU A 306 29.73 0.16 -27.59
N TYR A 307 31.01 -0.17 -27.73
CA TYR A 307 32.01 -0.04 -26.67
C TYR A 307 32.80 1.24 -26.94
N ALA A 308 33.17 1.93 -25.87
CA ALA A 308 33.86 3.22 -25.95
C ALA A 308 34.73 3.44 -24.71
N ASN A 309 35.78 4.24 -24.83
CA ASN A 309 36.54 4.71 -23.67
C ASN A 309 35.93 6.03 -23.17
N CYS A 310 35.66 6.12 -21.87
CA CYS A 310 35.14 7.30 -21.20
C CYS A 310 36.12 7.70 -20.07
N MET A 311 36.93 8.73 -20.32
CA MET A 311 38.13 9.01 -19.51
C MET A 311 39.00 7.75 -19.39
N ASP A 312 39.42 7.38 -18.19
CA ASP A 312 40.23 6.17 -17.92
C ASP A 312 39.39 4.88 -17.75
N PHE A 313 38.11 4.88 -18.13
CA PHE A 313 37.17 3.77 -17.89
C PHE A 313 36.55 3.20 -19.17
N ASP A 314 36.42 1.86 -19.21
CA ASP A 314 35.60 1.16 -20.19
C ASP A 314 34.13 1.60 -20.07
N ALA A 315 33.50 1.95 -21.19
CA ALA A 315 32.08 2.27 -21.28
C ALA A 315 31.40 1.46 -22.39
N CYS A 316 30.09 1.27 -22.27
CA CYS A 316 29.29 0.68 -23.35
C CYS A 316 27.88 1.27 -23.43
N ALA A 317 27.30 1.25 -24.63
CA ALA A 317 25.93 1.64 -24.90
C ALA A 317 25.22 0.56 -25.72
N ASN A 318 23.97 0.24 -25.36
CA ASN A 318 23.14 -0.67 -26.15
C ASN A 318 22.61 0.09 -27.38
N THR A 319 23.00 -0.31 -28.59
CA THR A 319 22.66 0.41 -29.82
C THR A 319 21.15 0.40 -30.12
N MET A 320 20.41 -0.53 -29.51
CA MET A 320 18.94 -0.61 -29.62
C MET A 320 18.20 0.57 -28.99
N THR A 321 18.83 1.27 -28.03
CA THR A 321 18.26 2.46 -27.39
C THR A 321 18.35 3.71 -28.28
N MET A 322 19.19 3.67 -29.32
CA MET A 322 19.55 4.82 -30.15
C MET A 322 18.48 5.16 -31.18
N ARG A 323 17.48 5.91 -30.72
CA ARG A 323 16.27 6.23 -31.49
C ARG A 323 16.52 7.07 -32.75
N ASN A 324 17.50 7.99 -32.68
CA ASN A 324 17.82 9.00 -33.69
C ASN A 324 19.35 9.21 -33.87
N ALA A 325 20.21 8.33 -33.34
CA ALA A 325 21.66 8.50 -33.51
C ALA A 325 22.04 8.43 -35.01
N LYS A 326 23.12 9.12 -35.39
CA LYS A 326 23.65 9.08 -36.76
C LYS A 326 23.81 7.61 -37.16
N LYS A 327 23.21 7.20 -38.29
CA LYS A 327 23.27 5.80 -38.78
C LYS A 327 24.70 5.34 -39.13
N ASN A 328 25.62 6.29 -39.24
CA ASN A 328 27.01 6.12 -39.61
C ASN A 328 27.86 6.52 -38.40
N LEU A 329 27.78 5.76 -37.30
CA LEU A 329 28.72 5.89 -36.18
C LEU A 329 29.84 4.85 -36.38
N THR A 330 31.08 5.31 -36.29
CA THR A 330 32.30 4.56 -36.58
C THR A 330 33.28 4.58 -35.41
N GLU A 331 34.24 3.66 -35.43
CA GLU A 331 35.33 3.63 -34.45
C GLU A 331 36.14 4.95 -34.51
N GLY A 332 36.47 5.49 -33.34
CA GLY A 332 37.07 6.83 -33.18
C GLY A 332 36.08 7.98 -32.96
N ASP A 333 34.78 7.81 -33.25
CA ASP A 333 33.80 8.91 -33.10
C ASP A 333 33.65 9.37 -31.64
N LYS A 334 33.61 10.68 -31.41
CA LYS A 334 33.15 11.28 -30.15
C LYS A 334 31.62 11.15 -30.06
N VAL A 335 31.13 10.49 -29.00
CA VAL A 335 29.73 10.50 -28.58
C VAL A 335 29.57 11.13 -27.19
N CYS A 336 28.45 11.80 -26.95
CA CYS A 336 28.03 12.23 -25.62
C CYS A 336 26.89 11.31 -25.16
N GLY A 337 27.03 10.71 -23.98
CA GLY A 337 26.08 9.72 -23.46
C GLY A 337 25.78 9.91 -22.00
N THR A 338 24.55 9.58 -21.59
CA THR A 338 24.17 9.65 -20.18
C THR A 338 24.48 8.37 -19.46
N VAL A 339 25.18 8.45 -18.33
CA VAL A 339 25.39 7.33 -17.41
C VAL A 339 24.04 6.81 -16.91
N LEU A 340 23.70 5.58 -17.31
CA LEU A 340 22.58 4.81 -16.78
C LEU A 340 22.95 4.19 -15.44
N TYR A 341 24.16 3.64 -15.35
CA TYR A 341 24.75 3.06 -14.14
C TYR A 341 26.23 2.76 -14.35
N VAL A 342 26.94 2.48 -13.26
CA VAL A 342 28.27 1.84 -13.28
C VAL A 342 28.09 0.41 -12.79
N HIS A 343 28.58 -0.57 -13.53
CA HIS A 343 28.42 -1.98 -13.14
C HIS A 343 29.43 -2.35 -12.02
N PRO A 344 28.98 -2.81 -10.84
CA PRO A 344 29.80 -2.80 -9.62
C PRO A 344 31.03 -3.71 -9.67
N ILE A 345 30.95 -4.84 -10.39
CA ILE A 345 32.06 -5.83 -10.46
C ILE A 345 33.06 -5.42 -11.55
N THR A 346 32.57 -5.15 -12.76
CA THR A 346 33.40 -4.88 -13.95
C THR A 346 33.88 -3.44 -14.03
N ARG A 347 33.30 -2.53 -13.24
CA ARG A 347 33.50 -1.07 -13.27
C ARG A 347 33.13 -0.37 -14.58
N MET A 348 32.57 -1.11 -15.53
CA MET A 348 32.18 -0.59 -16.84
C MET A 348 31.00 0.39 -16.72
N ILE A 349 31.10 1.53 -17.41
CA ILE A 349 30.09 2.59 -17.41
C ILE A 349 29.04 2.28 -18.49
N TYR A 350 27.78 2.15 -18.09
CA TYR A 350 26.69 1.93 -19.04
C TYR A 350 26.05 3.25 -19.45
N LEU A 351 25.98 3.52 -20.75
CA LEU A 351 25.53 4.77 -21.34
C LEU A 351 24.23 4.63 -22.14
N HIS A 352 23.40 5.69 -22.09
CA HIS A 352 22.28 5.92 -22.99
C HIS A 352 22.65 6.95 -24.05
N LEU A 353 22.44 6.61 -25.32
CA LEU A 353 22.79 7.43 -26.47
C LEU A 353 21.53 7.86 -27.24
N GLY A 354 20.82 8.86 -26.70
CA GLY A 354 19.66 9.44 -27.37
C GLY A 354 18.76 10.25 -26.44
N ALA A 355 17.63 10.69 -26.99
CA ALA A 355 16.60 11.39 -26.23
C ALA A 355 16.09 10.53 -25.05
N LYS A 356 15.77 11.21 -23.95
CA LYS A 356 15.07 10.68 -22.77
C LYS A 356 13.66 11.27 -22.69
N PRO A 357 12.73 10.68 -21.94
CA PRO A 357 11.56 11.42 -21.49
C PRO A 357 11.96 12.58 -20.57
N SER A 358 11.04 13.53 -20.49
CA SER A 358 10.93 14.62 -19.54
C SER A 358 9.44 14.79 -19.19
N PRO A 359 9.06 15.51 -18.13
CA PRO A 359 7.65 15.73 -17.79
C PRO A 359 6.79 16.21 -18.98
N ASN A 360 7.28 17.18 -19.76
CA ASN A 360 6.55 17.71 -20.90
C ASN A 360 6.42 16.69 -22.05
N SER A 361 7.44 15.86 -22.27
CA SER A 361 7.45 14.90 -23.39
C SER A 361 6.82 13.54 -23.04
N PHE A 362 6.74 13.16 -21.76
CA PHE A 362 6.43 11.81 -21.28
C PHE A 362 5.18 11.17 -21.91
N LYS A 363 4.09 11.93 -22.02
CA LYS A 363 2.79 11.46 -22.57
C LYS A 363 2.88 11.09 -24.05
N ASN A 364 3.69 11.83 -24.82
CA ASN A 364 3.82 11.69 -26.27
C ASN A 364 5.16 11.03 -26.68
N PHE A 365 6.00 10.66 -25.70
CA PHE A 365 7.34 10.11 -25.92
C PHE A 365 7.32 8.81 -26.73
N PHE A 366 6.24 8.03 -26.67
CA PHE A 366 5.95 6.97 -27.64
C PHE A 366 4.82 7.42 -28.57
N ARG A 367 5.03 7.31 -29.90
CA ARG A 367 4.02 7.63 -30.93
C ARG A 367 2.83 6.64 -30.96
N VAL A 368 2.72 5.76 -29.97
CA VAL A 368 1.72 4.69 -29.89
C VAL A 368 1.18 4.66 -28.46
N LYS A 369 -0.15 4.64 -28.28
CA LYS A 369 -0.79 4.65 -26.95
C LYS A 369 -0.69 3.29 -26.25
N LYS A 370 -0.71 3.29 -24.91
CA LYS A 370 -0.82 2.07 -24.11
C LYS A 370 -2.13 1.33 -24.45
N TYR A 371 -2.08 0.00 -24.52
CA TYR A 371 -3.18 -0.87 -24.95
C TYR A 371 -3.67 -0.68 -26.39
N ALA A 372 -2.98 0.10 -27.22
CA ALA A 372 -3.20 0.09 -28.66
C ALA A 372 -2.91 -1.29 -29.26
N LEU A 373 -3.65 -1.61 -30.33
CA LEU A 373 -3.43 -2.79 -31.16
C LEU A 373 -2.62 -2.36 -32.38
N VAL A 374 -1.38 -2.81 -32.49
CA VAL A 374 -0.47 -2.51 -33.61
C VAL A 374 -0.52 -3.65 -34.64
N LYS A 375 -0.41 -3.32 -35.93
CA LYS A 375 -0.43 -4.28 -37.04
C LYS A 375 0.98 -4.44 -37.65
N ASN A 376 1.19 -5.55 -38.37
CA ASN A 376 2.39 -5.83 -39.18
C ASN A 376 3.69 -5.72 -38.36
N VAL A 377 3.76 -6.50 -37.28
CA VAL A 377 4.85 -6.48 -36.29
C VAL A 377 5.95 -7.44 -36.75
N ARG A 378 7.11 -6.91 -37.15
CA ARG A 378 8.21 -7.69 -37.75
C ARG A 378 9.23 -8.15 -36.70
N PHE A 379 9.53 -9.44 -36.65
CA PHE A 379 10.62 -10.02 -35.86
C PHE A 379 11.98 -9.52 -36.37
N GLU A 380 12.87 -9.20 -35.44
CA GLU A 380 14.24 -8.73 -35.74
C GLU A 380 15.30 -9.68 -35.16
N TYR A 381 15.18 -10.11 -33.89
CA TYR A 381 16.10 -11.07 -33.26
C TYR A 381 15.62 -11.56 -31.88
N SER A 382 16.30 -12.57 -31.32
CA SER A 382 16.21 -12.99 -29.92
C SER A 382 17.47 -12.63 -29.12
N SER A 383 17.32 -12.29 -27.84
CA SER A 383 18.43 -12.07 -26.90
C SER A 383 17.94 -12.15 -25.45
N GLN A 384 18.74 -12.70 -24.51
CA GLN A 384 18.44 -12.76 -23.06
C GLN A 384 16.98 -13.14 -22.72
N ARG A 385 16.48 -14.24 -23.30
CA ARG A 385 15.09 -14.72 -23.15
C ARG A 385 13.98 -13.71 -23.56
N LYS A 386 14.32 -12.69 -24.35
CA LYS A 386 13.40 -11.74 -24.99
C LYS A 386 13.43 -11.95 -26.51
N LEU A 387 12.27 -11.86 -27.15
CA LEU A 387 12.10 -11.77 -28.61
C LEU A 387 11.82 -10.30 -28.96
N PHE A 388 12.54 -9.74 -29.93
CA PHE A 388 12.47 -8.33 -30.30
C PHE A 388 11.80 -8.16 -31.66
N PHE A 389 10.93 -7.14 -31.73
CA PHE A 389 10.09 -6.86 -32.88
C PHE A 389 10.06 -5.36 -33.20
N LYS A 390 9.98 -5.02 -34.47
CA LYS A 390 9.90 -3.66 -34.99
C LYS A 390 8.54 -3.40 -35.59
N PHE A 391 7.98 -2.24 -35.29
CA PHE A 391 6.71 -1.77 -35.84
C PHE A 391 6.73 -0.25 -35.95
N HIS A 392 6.26 0.28 -37.09
CA HIS A 392 6.38 1.69 -37.44
C HIS A 392 7.83 2.20 -37.25
N HIS A 393 8.06 3.13 -36.31
CA HIS A 393 9.37 3.68 -35.94
C HIS A 393 9.71 3.38 -34.47
N THR A 394 9.42 2.18 -33.99
CA THR A 394 9.62 1.80 -32.58
C THR A 394 9.93 0.31 -32.44
N MET A 395 10.77 -0.01 -31.46
CA MET A 395 11.10 -1.38 -31.08
C MET A 395 10.23 -1.83 -29.89
N GLY A 396 9.76 -3.06 -29.94
CA GLY A 396 9.15 -3.75 -28.84
C GLY A 396 9.77 -5.11 -28.57
N PHE A 397 9.37 -5.71 -27.45
CA PHE A 397 9.80 -7.06 -27.08
C PHE A 397 8.67 -7.84 -26.41
N ILE A 398 8.82 -9.17 -26.41
CA ILE A 398 8.04 -10.12 -25.61
C ILE A 398 9.02 -11.06 -24.91
N LYS A 399 8.72 -11.52 -23.70
CA LYS A 399 9.55 -12.55 -23.04
C LYS A 399 9.21 -13.91 -23.60
N GLN A 400 10.19 -14.78 -23.79
CA GLN A 400 9.95 -16.14 -24.31
C GLN A 400 8.94 -16.91 -23.46
N ASN A 401 8.99 -16.76 -22.13
CA ASN A 401 8.03 -17.33 -21.18
C ASN A 401 6.58 -16.77 -21.29
N GLU A 402 6.35 -15.70 -22.05
CA GLU A 402 5.02 -15.10 -22.30
C GLU A 402 4.42 -15.57 -23.64
N VAL A 403 5.18 -16.34 -24.44
CA VAL A 403 4.73 -17.02 -25.67
C VAL A 403 4.34 -18.46 -25.32
N LYS A 404 3.17 -18.92 -25.76
CA LYS A 404 2.82 -20.35 -25.63
C LYS A 404 3.57 -21.17 -26.67
N GLN A 405 3.99 -22.37 -26.29
CA GLN A 405 4.71 -23.30 -27.17
C GLN A 405 3.89 -23.66 -28.43
N ASP A 406 2.57 -23.74 -28.31
CA ASP A 406 1.67 -24.12 -29.40
C ASP A 406 1.37 -22.99 -30.40
N GLU A 407 1.71 -21.72 -30.08
CA GLU A 407 1.31 -20.57 -30.89
C GLU A 407 2.38 -20.17 -31.94
N PHE A 408 3.69 -20.22 -31.63
CA PHE A 408 4.78 -19.92 -32.58
C PHE A 408 6.13 -20.58 -32.20
N SER A 409 6.85 -21.14 -33.17
CA SER A 409 8.25 -21.60 -33.00
C SER A 409 9.27 -20.55 -33.43
N LEU A 410 10.48 -20.57 -32.85
CA LEU A 410 11.57 -19.64 -33.20
C LEU A 410 12.05 -19.78 -34.67
N GLU A 411 11.94 -20.99 -35.22
CA GLU A 411 12.20 -21.30 -36.62
C GLU A 411 11.11 -20.69 -37.53
N SER A 412 9.84 -20.83 -37.16
CA SER A 412 8.72 -20.26 -37.92
C SER A 412 8.78 -18.73 -37.99
N LEU A 413 9.24 -18.06 -36.92
CA LEU A 413 9.48 -16.61 -36.90
C LEU A 413 10.71 -16.17 -37.73
N SER A 414 11.64 -17.09 -37.99
CA SER A 414 12.80 -16.84 -38.86
C SER A 414 12.45 -16.97 -40.35
N GLN A 415 11.46 -17.81 -40.68
CA GLN A 415 10.92 -17.98 -42.03
C GLN A 415 9.83 -16.94 -42.38
N ASN A 416 8.87 -16.73 -41.47
CA ASN A 416 7.80 -15.76 -41.58
C ASN A 416 7.93 -14.70 -40.47
N PRO A 417 8.72 -13.63 -40.66
CA PRO A 417 9.00 -12.67 -39.61
C PRO A 417 7.86 -11.69 -39.31
N VAL A 418 6.75 -11.66 -40.06
CA VAL A 418 5.68 -10.68 -39.87
C VAL A 418 4.50 -11.29 -39.13
N ILE A 419 4.27 -10.83 -37.90
CA ILE A 419 3.11 -11.17 -37.09
C ILE A 419 1.98 -10.17 -37.37
N PRO A 420 0.74 -10.61 -37.70
CA PRO A 420 -0.32 -9.71 -38.16
C PRO A 420 -0.69 -8.60 -37.16
N MET A 421 -0.77 -8.93 -35.87
CA MET A 421 -1.23 -8.00 -34.82
C MET A 421 -0.55 -8.25 -33.46
N ALA A 422 -0.34 -7.18 -32.68
CA ALA A 422 0.13 -7.28 -31.29
C ALA A 422 -0.53 -6.22 -30.40
N ARG A 423 -0.73 -6.52 -29.11
CA ARG A 423 -1.24 -5.58 -28.11
C ARG A 423 -0.09 -4.92 -27.35
N VAL A 424 -0.10 -3.58 -27.26
CA VAL A 424 0.86 -2.81 -26.46
C VAL A 424 0.52 -2.91 -24.98
N MET A 425 1.39 -3.48 -24.16
CA MET A 425 1.12 -3.75 -22.74
C MET A 425 1.64 -2.64 -21.81
N THR A 426 2.90 -2.23 -21.99
CA THR A 426 3.53 -1.14 -21.25
C THR A 426 4.77 -0.59 -21.97
N PHE A 427 5.33 0.51 -21.46
CA PHE A 427 6.52 1.16 -21.97
C PHE A 427 7.69 1.03 -20.99
N HIS A 428 8.90 0.88 -21.51
CA HIS A 428 10.16 0.90 -20.78
C HIS A 428 10.99 2.07 -21.32
N TYR A 429 10.91 3.19 -20.60
CA TYR A 429 11.39 4.48 -21.08
C TYR A 429 12.92 4.58 -21.08
N MET A 430 13.59 3.87 -20.17
CA MET A 430 15.06 3.83 -20.11
C MET A 430 15.68 3.14 -21.33
N ASP A 431 15.01 2.10 -21.85
CA ASP A 431 15.52 1.31 -22.99
C ASP A 431 14.92 1.75 -24.34
N ASN A 432 14.03 2.75 -24.37
CA ASN A 432 13.21 3.12 -25.54
C ASN A 432 12.34 1.97 -26.10
N LEU A 433 11.96 1.00 -25.26
CA LEU A 433 11.28 -0.25 -25.67
C LEU A 433 9.80 -0.33 -25.26
N VAL A 434 9.02 -1.04 -26.06
CA VAL A 434 7.59 -1.34 -25.80
C VAL A 434 7.39 -2.81 -25.45
N HIS A 435 6.76 -3.13 -24.33
CA HIS A 435 6.36 -4.51 -24.02
C HIS A 435 5.08 -4.86 -24.80
N LEU A 436 5.13 -5.91 -25.62
CA LEU A 436 4.02 -6.39 -26.45
C LEU A 436 3.39 -7.67 -25.87
N SER A 437 2.24 -8.07 -26.41
CA SER A 437 1.61 -9.38 -26.17
C SER A 437 0.91 -9.87 -27.44
N PHE A 438 1.10 -11.16 -27.77
CA PHE A 438 0.39 -11.85 -28.85
C PHE A 438 -0.78 -12.73 -28.36
N ILE A 439 -0.94 -12.89 -27.03
CA ILE A 439 -1.98 -13.74 -26.42
C ILE A 439 -3.35 -13.39 -27.03
N LYS A 440 -4.01 -14.34 -27.69
CA LYS A 440 -5.29 -14.16 -28.40
C LYS A 440 -6.34 -13.39 -27.58
N ALA A 441 -6.55 -13.79 -26.33
CA ALA A 441 -7.47 -13.14 -25.39
C ALA A 441 -7.08 -11.70 -24.95
N MET A 442 -5.90 -11.20 -25.32
CA MET A 442 -5.49 -9.78 -25.20
C MET A 442 -5.60 -9.03 -26.54
N LEU A 443 -5.53 -9.73 -27.67
CA LEU A 443 -5.78 -9.17 -29.00
C LEU A 443 -7.29 -8.90 -29.19
N GLU A 444 -8.15 -9.83 -28.78
CA GLU A 444 -9.62 -9.77 -28.91
C GLU A 444 -10.31 -8.75 -27.99
N LEU A 445 -9.61 -8.13 -27.03
CA LEU A 445 -10.18 -7.10 -26.16
C LEU A 445 -10.54 -5.84 -26.97
N GLN A 446 -11.82 -5.63 -27.25
CA GLN A 446 -12.29 -4.44 -27.97
C GLN A 446 -12.10 -3.15 -27.15
N ILE A 447 -12.29 -3.21 -25.83
CA ILE A 447 -12.28 -2.04 -24.94
C ILE A 447 -11.18 -2.20 -23.89
N VAL A 448 -10.19 -1.29 -23.90
CA VAL A 448 -9.01 -1.36 -23.00
C VAL A 448 -8.56 0.01 -22.48
N ARG A 449 -9.02 1.10 -23.09
CA ARG A 449 -8.74 2.50 -22.72
C ARG A 449 -10.05 3.18 -22.36
N ALA A 450 -9.98 4.23 -21.55
CA ALA A 450 -11.18 5.03 -21.21
C ALA A 450 -11.69 5.86 -22.40
N GLU A 451 -10.83 6.09 -23.40
CA GLU A 451 -11.17 6.64 -24.71
C GLU A 451 -12.10 5.70 -25.52
N ASP A 452 -12.08 4.39 -25.22
CA ASP A 452 -12.89 3.37 -25.90
C ASP A 452 -14.26 3.15 -25.23
N VAL A 453 -14.64 3.99 -24.25
CA VAL A 453 -15.83 3.81 -23.41
C VAL A 453 -16.73 5.04 -23.47
N GLN A 454 -18.00 4.83 -23.83
CA GLN A 454 -19.02 5.87 -23.82
C GLN A 454 -19.89 5.81 -22.56
N VAL A 455 -20.53 6.94 -22.26
CA VAL A 455 -21.52 7.02 -21.18
C VAL A 455 -22.80 6.31 -21.62
N GLY A 456 -23.26 5.36 -20.81
CA GLY A 456 -24.39 4.48 -21.13
C GLY A 456 -24.01 3.06 -21.58
N ASP A 457 -22.72 2.75 -21.77
CA ASP A 457 -22.28 1.40 -22.14
C ASP A 457 -22.54 0.37 -21.02
N ILE A 458 -22.74 -0.90 -21.38
CA ILE A 458 -22.99 -2.01 -20.43
C ILE A 458 -21.85 -3.03 -20.53
N PHE A 459 -21.20 -3.33 -19.40
CA PHE A 459 -20.09 -4.29 -19.32
C PHE A 459 -20.32 -5.35 -18.25
N GLU A 460 -19.79 -6.55 -18.47
CA GLU A 460 -19.66 -7.57 -17.42
C GLU A 460 -18.33 -7.34 -16.67
N VAL A 461 -18.43 -7.04 -15.38
CA VAL A 461 -17.28 -6.63 -14.54
C VAL A 461 -17.07 -7.63 -13.40
N THR A 462 -15.83 -7.79 -12.94
CA THR A 462 -15.51 -8.69 -11.82
C THR A 462 -15.34 -7.92 -10.51
N VAL A 463 -16.05 -8.31 -9.45
CA VAL A 463 -15.93 -7.69 -8.12
C VAL A 463 -14.53 -7.91 -7.54
N LYS A 464 -13.90 -6.84 -7.04
CA LYS A 464 -12.53 -6.87 -6.50
C LYS A 464 -12.46 -6.62 -5.00
N ASN A 465 -13.19 -5.64 -4.48
CA ASN A 465 -13.31 -5.40 -3.04
C ASN A 465 -14.59 -4.60 -2.74
N HIS A 466 -15.02 -4.60 -1.48
CA HIS A 466 -16.07 -3.72 -0.97
C HIS A 466 -15.48 -2.62 -0.08
N SER A 467 -16.29 -1.62 0.20
CA SER A 467 -15.99 -0.51 1.12
C SER A 467 -17.30 0.06 1.68
N SER A 468 -17.21 0.84 2.75
CA SER A 468 -18.36 1.57 3.33
C SER A 468 -19.12 2.43 2.31
N PHE A 469 -18.40 2.97 1.31
CA PHE A 469 -18.91 3.88 0.28
C PHE A 469 -19.44 3.17 -0.98
N GLY A 470 -19.04 1.93 -1.25
CA GLY A 470 -19.38 1.22 -2.48
C GLY A 470 -18.49 0.03 -2.83
N MET A 471 -18.69 -0.53 -4.02
CA MET A 471 -18.05 -1.73 -4.53
C MET A 471 -17.01 -1.39 -5.61
N PHE A 472 -15.79 -1.90 -5.46
CA PHE A 472 -14.71 -1.80 -6.44
C PHE A 472 -14.74 -2.99 -7.38
N VAL A 473 -14.66 -2.73 -8.68
CA VAL A 473 -14.74 -3.75 -9.74
C VAL A 473 -13.60 -3.59 -10.76
N LYS A 474 -13.16 -4.70 -11.34
CA LYS A 474 -12.31 -4.72 -12.54
C LYS A 474 -13.22 -4.83 -13.76
N VAL A 475 -13.07 -3.91 -14.71
CA VAL A 475 -13.81 -3.90 -15.98
C VAL A 475 -12.99 -4.70 -16.99
N CYS A 476 -11.98 -4.07 -17.61
CA CYS A 476 -11.07 -4.69 -18.58
C CYS A 476 -9.63 -4.77 -18.04
N LEU A 477 -8.65 -4.98 -18.93
CA LEU A 477 -7.27 -4.60 -18.65
C LEU A 477 -7.18 -3.06 -18.61
N GLY A 478 -6.32 -2.49 -17.75
CA GLY A 478 -6.21 -1.03 -17.54
C GLY A 478 -7.35 -0.41 -16.71
N LEU A 479 -8.60 -0.67 -17.09
CA LEU A 479 -9.79 0.00 -16.57
C LEU A 479 -10.28 -0.50 -15.19
N LYS A 480 -10.41 0.43 -14.24
CA LYS A 480 -11.02 0.20 -12.92
C LYS A 480 -12.43 0.79 -12.87
N GLY A 481 -13.33 0.14 -12.16
CA GLY A 481 -14.69 0.63 -11.94
C GLY A 481 -15.03 0.79 -10.46
N PHE A 482 -15.93 1.72 -10.16
CA PHE A 482 -16.51 1.90 -8.83
C PHE A 482 -18.03 2.06 -8.91
N VAL A 483 -18.75 1.29 -8.09
CA VAL A 483 -20.21 1.36 -7.93
C VAL A 483 -20.49 1.93 -6.55
N GLN A 484 -20.97 3.17 -6.48
CA GLN A 484 -21.39 3.78 -5.21
C GLN A 484 -22.50 2.96 -4.54
N LYS A 485 -22.57 2.95 -3.21
CA LYS A 485 -23.54 2.15 -2.43
C LYS A 485 -25.00 2.32 -2.88
N CYS A 486 -25.40 3.55 -3.23
CA CYS A 486 -26.74 3.87 -3.77
C CYS A 486 -27.02 3.28 -5.17
N HIS A 487 -25.99 2.92 -5.94
CA HIS A 487 -26.07 2.36 -7.29
C HIS A 487 -25.89 0.83 -7.34
N ILE A 488 -25.73 0.15 -6.20
CA ILE A 488 -25.59 -1.31 -6.13
C ILE A 488 -26.91 -2.03 -6.40
N SER A 489 -28.06 -1.45 -6.05
CA SER A 489 -29.38 -2.05 -6.25
C SER A 489 -30.48 -0.99 -6.32
N ASP A 490 -31.68 -1.39 -6.73
CA ASP A 490 -32.89 -0.57 -6.65
C ASP A 490 -33.66 -0.77 -5.33
N ALA A 491 -33.51 -1.94 -4.71
CA ALA A 491 -33.90 -2.16 -3.32
C ALA A 491 -32.80 -1.66 -2.36
N PHE A 492 -33.17 -1.25 -1.15
CA PHE A 492 -32.20 -0.91 -0.11
C PHE A 492 -31.46 -2.16 0.38
N VAL A 493 -30.13 -2.20 0.21
CA VAL A 493 -29.29 -3.36 0.59
C VAL A 493 -28.41 -3.01 1.78
N THR A 494 -28.62 -3.70 2.89
CA THR A 494 -27.82 -3.55 4.13
C THR A 494 -26.42 -4.12 3.99
N MET A 495 -26.28 -5.29 3.35
CA MET A 495 -25.01 -6.02 3.17
C MET A 495 -24.71 -6.27 1.68
N PRO A 496 -24.10 -5.31 0.95
CA PRO A 496 -23.82 -5.46 -0.49
C PRO A 496 -22.85 -6.62 -0.79
N GLU A 497 -21.94 -6.93 0.14
CA GLU A 497 -21.02 -8.08 0.08
C GLU A 497 -21.72 -9.43 -0.08
N LYS A 498 -22.92 -9.59 0.48
CA LYS A 498 -23.73 -10.82 0.34
C LYS A 498 -24.44 -10.90 -1.01
N LEU A 499 -24.77 -9.77 -1.63
CA LEU A 499 -25.42 -9.70 -2.93
C LEU A 499 -24.41 -9.92 -4.07
N TYR A 500 -23.20 -9.37 -3.92
CA TYR A 500 -22.12 -9.48 -4.89
C TYR A 500 -20.78 -9.83 -4.22
N PRO A 501 -20.55 -11.10 -3.84
CA PRO A 501 -19.29 -11.54 -3.26
C PRO A 501 -18.06 -11.23 -4.12
N VAL A 502 -16.89 -11.07 -3.49
CA VAL A 502 -15.63 -10.80 -4.20
C VAL A 502 -15.32 -11.94 -5.19
N GLY A 503 -14.93 -11.58 -6.42
CA GLY A 503 -14.70 -12.53 -7.51
C GLY A 503 -15.92 -12.82 -8.39
N THR A 504 -17.14 -12.45 -7.97
CA THR A 504 -18.34 -12.60 -8.83
C THR A 504 -18.29 -11.68 -10.04
N ARG A 505 -18.99 -12.07 -11.12
CA ARG A 505 -19.21 -11.25 -12.31
C ARG A 505 -20.59 -10.61 -12.28
N VAL A 506 -20.67 -9.34 -12.66
CA VAL A 506 -21.89 -8.52 -12.56
C VAL A 506 -22.03 -7.64 -13.82
N LYS A 507 -23.22 -7.56 -14.42
CA LYS A 507 -23.47 -6.58 -15.49
C LYS A 507 -23.68 -5.18 -14.89
N CYS A 508 -22.92 -4.21 -15.38
CA CYS A 508 -22.88 -2.82 -14.88
C CYS A 508 -22.97 -1.83 -16.04
N ARG A 509 -23.65 -0.69 -15.84
CA ARG A 509 -23.74 0.40 -16.83
C ARG A 509 -22.84 1.58 -16.47
N VAL A 510 -22.21 2.22 -17.46
CA VAL A 510 -21.36 3.39 -17.28
C VAL A 510 -22.18 4.64 -16.98
N LEU A 511 -22.05 5.18 -15.77
CA LEU A 511 -22.62 6.46 -15.36
C LEU A 511 -21.77 7.64 -15.83
N SER A 512 -20.45 7.58 -15.67
CA SER A 512 -19.50 8.63 -16.11
C SER A 512 -18.07 8.11 -16.18
N VAL A 513 -17.29 8.60 -17.14
CA VAL A 513 -15.85 8.30 -17.29
C VAL A 513 -15.02 9.36 -16.56
N LYS A 514 -13.98 8.96 -15.82
CA LYS A 514 -13.01 9.85 -15.14
C LYS A 514 -11.58 9.30 -15.27
N SER A 515 -10.85 9.72 -16.31
CA SER A 515 -9.51 9.17 -16.61
C SER A 515 -9.56 7.63 -16.63
N GLN A 516 -8.76 6.92 -15.83
CA GLN A 516 -8.75 5.44 -15.77
C GLN A 516 -9.85 4.82 -14.88
N TRP A 517 -10.77 5.62 -14.35
CA TRP A 517 -11.86 5.19 -13.46
C TRP A 517 -13.23 5.36 -14.12
N LEU A 518 -14.04 4.30 -14.07
CA LEU A 518 -15.44 4.32 -14.51
C LEU A 518 -16.37 4.35 -13.28
N ASN A 519 -17.25 5.34 -13.20
CA ASN A 519 -18.40 5.27 -12.28
C ASN A 519 -19.48 4.39 -12.92
N LEU A 520 -19.97 3.41 -12.16
CA LEU A 520 -20.82 2.34 -12.67
C LEU A 520 -22.10 2.17 -11.84
N THR A 521 -23.13 1.59 -12.45
CA THR A 521 -24.40 1.22 -11.76
C THR A 521 -24.80 -0.23 -12.01
N CYS A 522 -25.22 -0.91 -10.94
CA CYS A 522 -25.80 -2.27 -10.96
C CYS A 522 -27.34 -2.24 -10.87
N LYS A 523 -27.95 -1.07 -10.68
CA LYS A 523 -29.42 -0.87 -10.69
C LYS A 523 -30.06 -1.45 -11.96
N LYS A 524 -30.98 -2.40 -11.80
CA LYS A 524 -31.75 -3.00 -12.90
C LYS A 524 -32.57 -1.95 -13.65
N SER A 525 -33.12 -0.97 -12.93
CA SER A 525 -33.90 0.14 -13.49
C SER A 525 -33.11 1.07 -14.43
N LEU A 526 -31.77 1.09 -14.33
CA LEU A 526 -30.87 1.87 -15.17
C LEU A 526 -30.11 1.01 -16.19
N LEU A 527 -29.81 -0.25 -15.86
CA LEU A 527 -29.31 -1.25 -16.81
C LEU A 527 -30.29 -1.47 -17.96
N ASN A 528 -31.59 -1.54 -17.66
CA ASN A 528 -32.63 -1.88 -18.64
C ASN A 528 -33.21 -0.64 -19.37
N LEU A 529 -32.55 0.52 -19.34
CA LEU A 529 -32.96 1.68 -20.15
C LEU A 529 -32.56 1.48 -21.64
N PRO A 530 -33.40 1.86 -22.61
CA PRO A 530 -32.98 2.00 -24.00
C PRO A 530 -31.94 3.14 -24.13
N PRO A 531 -31.06 3.15 -25.15
CA PRO A 531 -30.04 4.19 -25.32
C PRO A 531 -30.60 5.62 -25.38
N GLU A 532 -31.76 5.80 -26.02
CA GLU A 532 -32.51 7.06 -26.14
C GLU A 532 -33.05 7.58 -24.79
N GLY A 533 -33.30 6.69 -23.83
CA GLY A 533 -33.81 7.03 -22.50
C GLY A 533 -32.73 7.51 -21.52
N ILE A 534 -31.49 7.71 -21.97
CA ILE A 534 -30.35 8.09 -21.16
C ILE A 534 -30.06 9.58 -21.34
N LEU A 535 -30.29 10.39 -20.31
CA LEU A 535 -29.86 11.80 -20.31
C LEU A 535 -28.38 11.90 -19.90
N LYS A 536 -27.50 12.23 -20.86
CA LYS A 536 -26.03 12.32 -20.70
C LYS A 536 -25.49 13.76 -20.78
N SER A 537 -26.24 14.69 -21.35
CA SER A 537 -25.93 16.13 -21.37
C SER A 537 -27.15 16.99 -21.00
N TYR A 538 -26.97 18.31 -20.93
CA TYR A 538 -28.08 19.25 -20.78
C TYR A 538 -28.71 19.62 -22.15
N GLU A 539 -27.98 19.42 -23.24
CA GLU A 539 -28.45 19.67 -24.63
C GLU A 539 -29.43 18.59 -25.09
N GLU A 540 -29.22 17.34 -24.68
CA GLU A 540 -30.14 16.20 -24.86
C GLU A 540 -31.47 16.33 -24.09
N ALA A 541 -31.61 17.34 -23.21
CA ALA A 541 -32.74 17.45 -22.28
C ALA A 541 -33.99 18.06 -22.95
N LEU A 542 -34.70 17.24 -23.74
CA LEU A 542 -35.95 17.63 -24.39
C LEU A 542 -36.98 18.08 -23.34
N VAL A 543 -37.49 19.31 -23.49
CA VAL A 543 -38.60 19.82 -22.68
C VAL A 543 -39.82 18.92 -22.87
N ASN A 544 -40.53 18.61 -21.78
CA ASN A 544 -41.59 17.61 -21.70
C ASN A 544 -41.15 16.14 -21.94
N GLY A 545 -39.85 15.87 -22.10
CA GLY A 545 -39.26 14.53 -22.17
C GLY A 545 -39.23 13.82 -20.82
N MET A 546 -39.18 12.49 -20.85
CA MET A 546 -39.21 11.61 -19.68
C MET A 546 -37.87 10.85 -19.52
N TYR A 547 -37.19 11.04 -18.40
CA TYR A 547 -35.89 10.42 -18.13
C TYR A 547 -35.85 9.81 -16.73
N LYS A 548 -35.15 8.68 -16.55
CA LYS A 548 -34.96 8.06 -15.23
C LYS A 548 -33.66 8.51 -14.59
N GLY A 549 -33.76 9.08 -13.40
CA GLY A 549 -32.62 9.54 -12.60
C GLY A 549 -32.66 8.97 -11.17
N VAL A 550 -31.59 9.22 -10.41
CA VAL A 550 -31.48 8.78 -9.01
C VAL A 550 -31.53 9.97 -8.07
N ILE A 551 -32.30 9.86 -6.99
CA ILE A 551 -32.37 10.88 -5.94
C ILE A 551 -31.02 10.94 -5.22
N ALA A 552 -30.25 11.99 -5.47
CA ALA A 552 -28.93 12.19 -4.87
C ALA A 552 -29.02 12.94 -3.53
N GLN A 553 -29.99 13.84 -3.39
CA GLN A 553 -30.24 14.58 -2.15
C GLN A 553 -31.74 14.87 -2.00
N LYS A 554 -32.25 14.70 -0.78
CA LYS A 554 -33.57 15.18 -0.37
C LYS A 554 -33.40 16.39 0.54
N THR A 555 -34.14 17.45 0.28
CA THR A 555 -34.31 18.60 1.19
C THR A 555 -35.79 18.86 1.39
N ASP A 556 -36.12 19.81 2.26
CA ASP A 556 -37.50 20.12 2.63
C ASP A 556 -38.22 20.89 1.49
N ASN A 557 -37.45 21.55 0.61
CA ASN A 557 -37.96 22.40 -0.48
C ASN A 557 -37.74 21.80 -1.89
N TYR A 558 -36.83 20.83 -2.04
CA TYR A 558 -36.51 20.23 -3.33
C TYR A 558 -35.87 18.83 -3.24
N LEU A 559 -36.02 18.05 -4.31
CA LEU A 559 -35.25 16.83 -4.59
C LEU A 559 -34.18 17.13 -5.66
N LEU A 560 -32.94 16.72 -5.41
CA LEU A 560 -31.86 16.75 -6.40
C LEU A 560 -31.75 15.38 -7.07
N ILE A 561 -31.94 15.35 -8.38
CA ILE A 561 -31.88 14.16 -9.22
C ILE A 561 -30.57 14.19 -10.02
N ILE A 562 -29.84 13.07 -10.02
CA ILE A 562 -28.66 12.86 -10.86
C ILE A 562 -28.98 11.84 -11.95
N PHE A 563 -28.63 12.19 -13.19
CA PHE A 563 -28.67 11.32 -14.35
C PHE A 563 -27.25 10.89 -14.76
N PHE A 564 -27.07 10.44 -15.99
CA PHE A 564 -25.77 10.05 -16.49
C PHE A 564 -24.88 11.29 -16.68
N ASN A 565 -23.57 11.05 -16.78
CA ASN A 565 -22.51 12.06 -16.86
C ASN A 565 -22.50 13.14 -15.73
N ASN A 566 -23.22 12.92 -14.63
CA ASN A 566 -23.47 13.89 -13.56
C ASN A 566 -24.36 15.10 -13.97
N VAL A 567 -25.21 14.95 -14.99
CA VAL A 567 -26.31 15.89 -15.25
C VAL A 567 -27.23 15.94 -14.01
N LYS A 568 -27.58 17.15 -13.57
CA LYS A 568 -28.30 17.41 -12.32
C LYS A 568 -29.60 18.17 -12.61
N GLY A 569 -30.72 17.62 -12.16
CA GLY A 569 -32.02 18.29 -12.21
C GLY A 569 -32.63 18.48 -10.82
N ILE A 570 -33.47 19.50 -10.68
CA ILE A 570 -34.13 19.86 -9.42
C ILE A 570 -35.65 19.75 -9.60
N VAL A 571 -36.29 18.98 -8.72
CA VAL A 571 -37.75 18.98 -8.52
C VAL A 571 -38.06 19.87 -7.32
N SER A 572 -38.81 20.96 -7.49
CA SER A 572 -39.33 21.77 -6.38
C SER A 572 -40.53 21.08 -5.72
N THR A 573 -40.83 21.40 -4.44
CA THR A 573 -42.02 20.93 -3.69
C THR A 573 -43.29 20.85 -4.53
N ASP A 574 -43.56 21.90 -5.30
CA ASP A 574 -44.79 22.13 -6.05
C ASP A 574 -45.03 21.12 -7.19
N TYR A 575 -44.02 20.29 -7.49
CA TYR A 575 -44.03 19.23 -8.50
C TYR A 575 -43.73 17.84 -7.90
N ILE A 576 -43.87 17.68 -6.58
CA ILE A 576 -43.75 16.42 -5.84
C ILE A 576 -45.16 16.00 -5.38
N PRO A 577 -45.64 14.77 -5.68
CA PRO A 577 -46.92 14.30 -5.17
C PRO A 577 -46.93 14.22 -3.63
N GLU A 578 -47.90 14.88 -3.00
CA GLU A 578 -48.00 15.01 -1.53
C GLU A 578 -48.04 13.66 -0.78
N THR A 579 -48.54 12.61 -1.42
CA THR A 579 -48.67 11.26 -0.87
C THR A 579 -47.39 10.40 -0.96
N SER A 580 -46.32 10.89 -1.59
CA SER A 580 -45.20 10.04 -2.03
C SER A 580 -43.95 10.12 -1.16
N VAL A 581 -43.60 8.99 -0.52
CA VAL A 581 -42.42 8.86 0.36
C VAL A 581 -41.16 8.54 -0.44
N TYR A 582 -40.38 9.57 -0.77
CA TYR A 582 -39.11 9.44 -1.49
C TYR A 582 -37.87 9.32 -0.59
N PHE A 583 -36.87 8.52 -1.01
CA PHE A 583 -35.60 8.30 -0.29
C PHE A 583 -34.34 8.46 -1.18
N VAL A 584 -33.19 8.78 -0.58
CA VAL A 584 -31.92 8.96 -1.31
C VAL A 584 -31.40 7.62 -1.83
N GLY A 585 -31.01 7.57 -3.11
CA GLY A 585 -30.63 6.35 -3.83
C GLY A 585 -31.80 5.64 -4.55
N GLN A 586 -33.03 6.11 -4.37
CA GLN A 586 -34.18 5.67 -5.16
C GLN A 586 -34.04 6.11 -6.61
N THR A 587 -34.41 5.24 -7.56
CA THR A 587 -34.53 5.59 -8.99
C THR A 587 -35.96 6.03 -9.26
N ILE A 588 -36.15 7.16 -9.94
CA ILE A 588 -37.47 7.71 -10.28
C ILE A 588 -37.49 8.21 -11.73
N THR A 589 -38.67 8.17 -12.35
CA THR A 589 -38.91 8.84 -13.64
C THR A 589 -39.21 10.31 -13.38
N CYS A 590 -38.60 11.21 -14.16
CA CYS A 590 -38.80 12.65 -14.08
C CYS A 590 -39.19 13.22 -15.46
N TYR A 591 -40.06 14.21 -15.46
CA TYR A 591 -40.43 15.00 -16.65
C TYR A 591 -39.62 16.30 -16.68
N VAL A 592 -39.06 16.69 -17.82
CA VAL A 592 -38.36 17.97 -17.96
C VAL A 592 -39.35 19.13 -18.08
N LEU A 593 -39.32 20.06 -17.14
CA LEU A 593 -40.10 21.31 -17.20
C LEU A 593 -39.36 22.40 -17.97
N PHE A 594 -38.05 22.49 -17.80
CA PHE A 594 -37.19 23.52 -18.37
C PHE A 594 -35.73 23.05 -18.33
N CYS A 595 -34.97 23.31 -19.39
CA CYS A 595 -33.52 23.17 -19.39
C CYS A 595 -32.86 24.46 -19.89
N ASP A 596 -31.81 24.89 -19.23
CA ASP A 596 -30.84 25.86 -19.69
C ASP A 596 -29.46 25.16 -19.71
N PRO A 597 -28.95 24.77 -20.90
CA PRO A 597 -27.66 24.10 -21.02
C PRO A 597 -26.47 24.98 -20.63
N VAL A 598 -26.54 26.28 -20.92
CA VAL A 598 -25.44 27.24 -20.71
C VAL A 598 -25.18 27.43 -19.22
N SER A 599 -26.23 27.71 -18.43
CA SER A 599 -26.10 27.82 -16.97
C SER A 599 -26.30 26.51 -16.22
N LYS A 600 -26.45 25.38 -16.95
CA LYS A 600 -26.56 23.99 -16.45
C LYS A 600 -27.68 23.81 -15.43
N LYS A 601 -28.85 24.41 -15.72
CA LYS A 601 -30.05 24.36 -14.87
C LYS A 601 -31.15 23.52 -15.52
N LEU A 602 -31.41 22.36 -14.94
CA LEU A 602 -32.52 21.47 -15.34
C LEU A 602 -33.60 21.49 -14.24
N LYS A 603 -34.83 21.87 -14.58
CA LYS A 603 -36.01 21.79 -13.70
C LYS A 603 -36.88 20.60 -14.09
N LEU A 604 -37.39 19.89 -13.10
CA LEU A 604 -38.07 18.61 -13.25
C LEU A 604 -39.43 18.60 -12.54
N SER A 605 -40.33 17.74 -13.02
CA SER A 605 -41.57 17.35 -12.36
C SER A 605 -41.62 15.85 -12.10
N LEU A 606 -42.34 15.43 -11.05
CA LEU A 606 -42.74 14.05 -10.78
C LEU A 606 -44.25 13.82 -10.99
N THR A 607 -45.03 14.88 -11.28
CA THR A 607 -46.43 14.79 -11.71
C THR A 607 -46.55 14.88 -13.23
N ASP A 608 -47.52 14.16 -13.79
CA ASP A 608 -47.77 14.08 -15.23
C ASP A 608 -48.68 15.21 -15.75
N LYS A 609 -48.63 15.43 -17.07
CA LYS A 609 -49.09 16.59 -17.83
C LYS A 609 -50.59 16.91 -17.70
N HIS A 610 -51.41 15.97 -17.30
CA HIS A 610 -52.85 16.19 -17.08
C HIS A 610 -53.17 17.02 -15.83
N SER A 611 -52.21 17.19 -14.90
CA SER A 611 -52.41 17.98 -13.68
C SER A 611 -52.22 19.50 -13.85
N THR A 612 -51.44 19.95 -14.85
CA THR A 612 -50.95 21.33 -14.95
C THR A 612 -51.96 22.35 -15.50
N GLN A 613 -53.12 21.93 -16.03
CA GLN A 613 -54.12 22.87 -16.57
C GLN A 613 -54.67 23.86 -15.52
N LYS A 614 -54.65 23.53 -14.21
CA LYS A 614 -55.10 24.43 -13.14
C LYS A 614 -54.20 25.64 -12.88
N ILE A 615 -52.97 25.67 -13.39
CA ILE A 615 -51.98 26.74 -13.11
C ILE A 615 -52.03 27.87 -14.16
N SER A 616 -52.57 27.59 -15.35
CA SER A 616 -52.60 28.50 -16.51
C SER A 616 -53.35 29.83 -16.30
N ASN A 617 -54.26 29.91 -15.32
CA ASN A 617 -55.12 31.08 -15.09
C ASN A 617 -54.47 32.20 -14.25
N VAL A 618 -53.35 31.94 -13.54
CA VAL A 618 -52.70 32.98 -12.70
C VAL A 618 -51.79 33.88 -13.53
N GLN A 619 -51.09 33.33 -14.53
CA GLN A 619 -50.08 34.08 -15.30
C GLN A 619 -50.67 35.09 -16.29
N LYS A 620 -51.96 34.98 -16.65
CA LYS A 620 -52.65 35.93 -17.55
C LYS A 620 -52.96 37.31 -16.94
N LYS A 621 -52.71 37.54 -15.65
CA LYS A 621 -52.89 38.87 -15.00
C LYS A 621 -51.61 39.70 -14.86
N ALA A 622 -50.42 39.08 -14.86
CA ALA A 622 -49.16 39.80 -14.61
C ALA A 622 -48.65 40.61 -15.82
N SER A 623 -49.08 40.30 -17.04
CA SER A 623 -48.54 40.87 -18.29
C SER A 623 -49.21 42.18 -18.74
N LYS A 624 -50.14 42.76 -17.96
CA LYS A 624 -50.88 44.00 -18.33
C LYS A 624 -50.55 45.25 -17.50
N GLN A 625 -49.60 45.20 -16.57
CA GLN A 625 -49.21 46.35 -15.73
C GLN A 625 -47.69 46.65 -15.72
N LEU A 626 -46.96 46.31 -16.79
CA LEU A 626 -45.55 46.70 -16.97
C LEU A 626 -45.29 47.49 -18.28
N LYS A 627 -46.26 48.33 -18.66
CA LYS A 627 -46.16 49.31 -19.77
C LYS A 627 -46.83 50.65 -19.43
N SER A 628 -46.43 51.28 -18.33
CA SER A 628 -46.60 52.73 -18.13
C SER A 628 -45.67 53.24 -17.02
N LYS A 629 -45.32 54.53 -17.08
CA LYS A 629 -44.62 55.30 -16.04
C LYS A 629 -43.21 54.81 -15.64
N ILE A 630 -42.30 54.94 -16.60
CA ILE A 630 -41.13 55.80 -16.34
C ILE A 630 -41.68 57.23 -16.25
N GLU A 631 -41.47 57.97 -15.14
CA GLU A 631 -41.17 59.43 -15.13
C GLU A 631 -41.23 60.09 -13.74
N THR A 632 -40.25 60.97 -13.50
CA THR A 632 -40.24 62.13 -12.58
C THR A 632 -40.26 61.93 -11.04
N ASN A 633 -39.61 62.89 -10.36
CA ASN A 633 -39.43 62.99 -8.92
C ASN A 633 -40.49 63.90 -8.27
N SER A 634 -40.78 63.76 -6.96
CA SER A 634 -40.90 64.93 -6.03
C SER A 634 -41.13 64.58 -4.54
N ILE A 635 -40.32 65.21 -3.68
CA ILE A 635 -40.68 65.98 -2.45
C ILE A 635 -41.51 65.29 -1.33
N LEU A 636 -40.77 64.80 -0.31
CA LEU A 636 -40.80 65.14 1.15
C LEU A 636 -42.07 65.15 2.04
N LYS A 637 -41.82 64.77 3.32
CA LYS A 637 -42.49 65.07 4.62
C LYS A 637 -43.79 64.33 5.00
N GLY A 638 -43.83 63.80 6.25
CA GLY A 638 -45.06 63.28 6.87
C GLY A 638 -44.92 62.31 8.07
N MET A 639 -44.25 62.69 9.16
CA MET A 639 -44.35 62.21 10.57
C MET A 639 -44.58 60.70 10.91
N GLU A 640 -43.70 60.16 11.75
CA GLU A 640 -43.94 58.99 12.63
C GLU A 640 -44.65 59.42 13.96
N PRO A 641 -44.92 58.53 14.93
CA PRO A 641 -45.74 57.31 14.88
C PRO A 641 -46.76 57.23 16.06
N GLU A 642 -47.60 56.18 16.13
CA GLU A 642 -47.66 55.25 17.29
C GLU A 642 -48.65 54.07 17.08
N LYS A 643 -48.24 52.91 17.61
CA LYS A 643 -48.93 51.69 18.12
C LYS A 643 -50.47 51.55 17.99
N ALA A 644 -51.06 50.35 17.86
CA ALA A 644 -50.60 48.99 17.48
C ALA A 644 -51.80 47.99 17.45
N SER A 645 -51.63 46.84 16.77
CA SER A 645 -52.54 45.66 16.75
C SER A 645 -53.89 45.85 16.03
N LYS A 646 -54.53 44.85 15.41
CA LYS A 646 -54.26 43.41 15.16
C LYS A 646 -54.40 43.21 13.61
N GLN A 647 -53.85 42.25 12.89
CA GLN A 647 -53.73 40.80 13.19
C GLN A 647 -52.71 40.10 12.25
N MET A 648 -51.54 40.69 11.96
CA MET A 648 -50.60 40.20 10.93
C MET A 648 -49.18 39.90 11.43
N LYS A 649 -49.05 39.10 12.51
CA LYS A 649 -47.78 38.55 13.01
C LYS A 649 -47.89 37.06 13.37
N SER A 650 -47.69 36.18 12.39
CA SER A 650 -47.49 34.73 12.59
C SER A 650 -46.50 34.08 11.62
N LYS A 651 -46.18 34.71 10.48
CA LYS A 651 -45.07 34.31 9.59
C LYS A 651 -43.72 34.98 9.89
N ILE A 652 -43.64 35.76 10.99
CA ILE A 652 -42.37 36.25 11.58
C ILE A 652 -42.27 35.69 13.01
N GLN A 653 -42.41 34.37 13.14
CA GLN A 653 -42.37 33.67 14.44
C GLN A 653 -41.54 32.39 14.37
N THR A 654 -40.35 32.49 13.78
CA THR A 654 -39.31 31.43 13.80
C THR A 654 -37.90 31.97 14.04
N TYR A 655 -37.75 33.29 14.22
CA TYR A 655 -36.49 33.96 14.57
C TYR A 655 -36.47 34.56 15.99
N SER A 656 -37.60 34.54 16.70
CA SER A 656 -37.75 34.96 18.11
C SER A 656 -38.24 33.84 19.05
N MET A 657 -38.20 32.58 18.61
CA MET A 657 -38.47 31.40 19.44
C MET A 657 -37.19 30.68 19.92
N LEU A 658 -36.05 31.38 19.90
CA LEU A 658 -34.79 30.89 20.49
C LEU A 658 -34.35 31.69 21.73
N GLU A 659 -35.01 32.82 22.02
CA GLU A 659 -34.77 33.63 23.22
C GLU A 659 -35.64 33.17 24.41
N GLY A 660 -36.68 32.35 24.16
CA GLY A 660 -37.57 31.77 25.17
C GLY A 660 -37.30 30.30 25.52
N ILE A 661 -36.27 29.66 24.95
CA ILE A 661 -35.87 28.30 25.33
C ILE A 661 -34.79 28.40 26.41
N GLU A 662 -35.21 28.50 27.66
CA GLU A 662 -34.30 28.41 28.81
C GLU A 662 -33.69 27.00 28.89
N PRO A 663 -32.34 26.85 28.84
CA PRO A 663 -31.67 25.56 29.00
C PRO A 663 -31.73 25.12 30.47
N LYS A 664 -32.88 24.56 30.83
CA LYS A 664 -33.31 24.00 32.13
C LYS A 664 -34.74 23.46 32.07
N LYS A 665 -35.60 24.00 31.19
CA LYS A 665 -36.99 23.59 31.07
C LYS A 665 -37.13 22.19 30.46
N LEU A 666 -38.08 21.44 30.99
CA LEU A 666 -38.44 20.09 30.57
C LEU A 666 -39.50 20.17 29.45
N PHE A 667 -39.24 19.50 28.33
CA PHE A 667 -40.11 19.47 27.16
C PHE A 667 -40.49 18.04 26.81
N ARG A 668 -41.65 17.86 26.18
CA ARG A 668 -42.10 16.55 25.68
C ARG A 668 -41.70 16.39 24.21
N ALA A 669 -41.18 15.21 23.87
CA ALA A 669 -40.61 14.91 22.55
C ALA A 669 -40.91 13.48 22.09
N LEU A 670 -41.20 13.32 20.81
CA LEU A 670 -41.48 12.05 20.14
C LEU A 670 -40.18 11.42 19.62
N ILE A 671 -39.94 10.14 19.90
CA ILE A 671 -38.81 9.38 19.32
C ILE A 671 -39.11 9.07 17.85
N THR A 672 -38.49 9.81 16.93
CA THR A 672 -38.68 9.62 15.48
C THR A 672 -37.84 8.49 14.92
N SER A 673 -36.63 8.29 15.43
CA SER A 673 -35.78 7.16 15.04
C SER A 673 -34.68 6.87 16.07
N LYS A 674 -34.29 5.59 16.15
CA LYS A 674 -33.21 5.10 17.02
C LYS A 674 -32.01 4.67 16.18
N SER A 675 -30.82 5.04 16.63
CA SER A 675 -29.53 4.57 16.09
C SER A 675 -28.74 3.82 17.19
N PRO A 676 -27.55 3.24 16.91
CA PRO A 676 -26.74 2.56 17.93
C PRO A 676 -26.14 3.48 19.02
N HIS A 677 -26.11 4.80 18.82
CA HIS A 677 -25.43 5.75 19.73
C HIS A 677 -26.26 7.01 20.07
N GLN A 678 -27.41 7.22 19.43
CA GLN A 678 -28.29 8.34 19.73
C GLN A 678 -29.75 8.02 19.41
N LEU A 679 -30.67 8.61 20.17
CA LEU A 679 -32.08 8.76 19.78
C LEU A 679 -32.23 10.07 18.99
N ASN A 680 -32.96 10.02 17.89
CA ASN A 680 -33.42 11.22 17.18
C ASN A 680 -34.84 11.51 17.66
N ILE A 681 -35.10 12.77 18.02
CA ILE A 681 -36.36 13.20 18.61
C ILE A 681 -36.91 14.45 17.93
N THR A 682 -38.22 14.64 18.00
CA THR A 682 -38.89 15.89 17.61
C THR A 682 -39.73 16.35 18.79
N LEU A 683 -39.49 17.58 19.26
CA LEU A 683 -40.23 18.21 20.34
C LEU A 683 -41.66 18.53 19.89
N GLU A 684 -42.62 18.63 20.81
CA GLU A 684 -43.99 19.08 20.50
C GLU A 684 -44.03 20.50 19.87
N SER A 685 -42.98 21.30 20.09
CA SER A 685 -42.73 22.59 19.42
C SER A 685 -42.19 22.49 17.97
N GLY A 686 -42.11 21.28 17.40
CA GLY A 686 -41.67 21.02 16.03
C GLY A 686 -40.15 21.05 15.79
N PHE A 687 -39.35 21.41 16.79
CA PHE A 687 -37.89 21.40 16.68
C PHE A 687 -37.31 19.97 16.76
N ASN A 688 -36.33 19.69 15.90
CA ASN A 688 -35.63 18.41 15.88
C ASN A 688 -34.39 18.44 16.79
N GLY A 689 -34.25 17.43 17.63
CA GLY A 689 -33.12 17.23 18.52
C GLY A 689 -32.55 15.81 18.47
N ARG A 690 -31.48 15.60 19.24
CA ARG A 690 -30.92 14.27 19.51
C ARG A 690 -30.63 14.11 21.01
N ILE A 691 -30.63 12.86 21.45
CA ILE A 691 -30.16 12.43 22.77
C ILE A 691 -29.00 11.48 22.52
N HIS A 692 -27.79 11.81 22.97
CA HIS A 692 -26.64 10.90 22.89
C HIS A 692 -26.79 9.74 23.88
N ILE A 693 -26.15 8.60 23.62
CA ILE A 693 -26.23 7.42 24.52
C ILE A 693 -25.70 7.71 25.93
N THR A 694 -24.77 8.66 26.08
CA THR A 694 -24.25 9.15 27.37
C THR A 694 -25.19 10.11 28.10
N GLU A 695 -26.30 10.53 27.47
CA GLU A 695 -27.25 11.53 27.98
C GLU A 695 -28.61 10.89 28.37
N LEU A 696 -28.66 9.55 28.41
CA LEU A 696 -29.84 8.75 28.78
C LEU A 696 -30.08 8.62 30.30
N GLY A 697 -29.18 9.17 31.11
CA GLY A 697 -29.23 9.02 32.56
C GLY A 697 -28.43 7.84 33.10
N SER A 698 -28.72 7.43 34.34
CA SER A 698 -28.07 6.28 34.98
C SER A 698 -28.40 4.94 34.28
N THR A 699 -27.38 4.12 34.01
CA THR A 699 -27.52 2.84 33.30
C THR A 699 -26.84 1.69 34.04
N GLU A 700 -27.56 0.58 34.17
CA GLU A 700 -27.04 -0.70 34.66
C GLU A 700 -25.93 -1.25 33.74
N GLU A 701 -24.91 -1.85 34.34
CA GLU A 701 -23.74 -2.37 33.63
C GLU A 701 -24.08 -3.61 32.78
N ASN A 702 -23.40 -3.78 31.64
CA ASN A 702 -23.60 -4.86 30.66
C ASN A 702 -24.99 -4.88 29.97
N ILE A 703 -25.71 -3.76 29.98
CA ILE A 703 -27.00 -3.60 29.27
C ILE A 703 -26.86 -2.71 28.02
N LEU A 704 -27.74 -2.92 27.03
CA LEU A 704 -27.94 -2.04 25.87
C LEU A 704 -29.04 -1.01 26.20
N PRO A 705 -28.74 0.19 26.74
CA PRO A 705 -29.74 1.08 27.34
C PRO A 705 -30.78 1.55 26.32
N LEU A 706 -30.35 1.79 25.07
CA LEU A 706 -31.23 2.19 23.96
C LEU A 706 -32.31 1.14 23.65
N ASN A 707 -32.21 -0.11 24.13
CA ASN A 707 -33.27 -1.12 23.97
C ASN A 707 -34.47 -0.94 24.89
N LYS A 708 -34.39 -0.07 25.90
CA LYS A 708 -35.55 0.32 26.73
C LYS A 708 -36.52 1.28 25.99
N PHE A 709 -36.21 1.70 24.76
CA PHE A 709 -36.96 2.69 23.97
C PHE A 709 -37.37 2.16 22.58
N SER A 710 -38.60 2.46 22.15
CA SER A 710 -39.13 2.19 20.81
C SER A 710 -39.55 3.47 20.08
N THR A 711 -39.53 3.44 18.74
CA THR A 711 -39.98 4.56 17.90
C THR A 711 -41.46 4.83 18.06
N GLY A 712 -41.86 6.10 18.16
CA GLY A 712 -43.24 6.51 18.43
C GLY A 712 -43.56 6.69 19.92
N MET A 713 -42.65 6.36 20.85
CA MET A 713 -42.79 6.76 22.25
C MET A 713 -42.57 8.26 22.44
N TYR A 714 -43.29 8.85 23.39
CA TYR A 714 -42.99 10.18 23.92
C TYR A 714 -42.05 10.07 25.13
N LEU A 715 -41.08 10.98 25.21
CA LEU A 715 -40.17 11.15 26.34
C LEU A 715 -40.19 12.61 26.82
N ASN A 716 -39.86 12.79 28.10
CA ASN A 716 -39.56 14.10 28.66
C ASN A 716 -38.05 14.34 28.56
N VAL A 717 -37.65 15.50 28.06
CA VAL A 717 -36.26 15.84 27.72
C VAL A 717 -35.93 17.28 28.13
N HIS A 718 -34.68 17.51 28.52
CA HIS A 718 -34.13 18.83 28.81
C HIS A 718 -33.22 19.25 27.67
N ILE A 719 -33.38 20.47 27.14
CA ILE A 719 -32.52 21.01 26.08
C ILE A 719 -31.22 21.52 26.72
N ILE A 720 -30.09 20.90 26.35
CA ILE A 720 -28.75 21.20 26.89
C ILE A 720 -28.06 22.29 26.07
N GLY A 721 -28.23 22.27 24.74
CA GLY A 721 -27.49 23.12 23.82
C GLY A 721 -27.92 22.99 22.36
N ILE A 722 -27.20 23.65 21.46
CA ILE A 722 -27.56 23.73 20.04
C ILE A 722 -26.32 23.47 19.16
N THR A 723 -26.20 22.26 18.62
CA THR A 723 -25.09 21.90 17.73
C THR A 723 -25.37 22.32 16.29
N SER A 724 -24.50 23.18 15.78
CA SER A 724 -24.52 23.64 14.39
C SER A 724 -23.56 22.79 13.55
N LYS A 725 -24.09 21.82 12.80
CA LYS A 725 -23.25 20.89 12.01
C LYS A 725 -22.52 21.58 10.85
N LYS A 726 -21.23 21.87 11.03
CA LYS A 726 -20.30 22.14 9.92
C LYS A 726 -20.19 20.87 9.07
N SER A 727 -20.76 20.87 7.87
CA SER A 727 -20.61 19.79 6.90
C SER A 727 -19.31 19.97 6.11
N LEU A 728 -18.25 19.22 6.45
CA LEU A 728 -16.94 19.22 5.77
C LEU A 728 -16.96 18.61 4.35
N ASN A 729 -18.12 18.58 3.68
CA ASN A 729 -18.30 18.08 2.31
C ASN A 729 -18.36 19.23 1.28
N PHE A 730 -18.12 20.48 1.67
CA PHE A 730 -18.29 21.67 0.82
C PHE A 730 -17.22 22.73 1.09
N LEU A 731 -16.72 23.36 0.02
CA LEU A 731 -15.80 24.50 0.08
C LEU A 731 -16.47 25.72 0.75
N ALA A 732 -15.69 26.49 1.50
CA ALA A 732 -16.14 27.56 2.40
C ALA A 732 -17.09 28.62 1.79
N ILE A 733 -17.04 28.81 0.46
CA ILE A 733 -17.84 29.81 -0.26
C ILE A 733 -19.31 29.38 -0.41
N THR A 734 -19.64 28.08 -0.37
CA THR A 734 -20.95 27.57 -0.83
C THR A 734 -22.01 27.32 0.25
N ASN A 735 -21.71 27.54 1.55
CA ASN A 735 -22.66 27.25 2.63
C ASN A 735 -23.05 28.50 3.45
N ARG A 736 -24.29 28.99 3.26
CA ARG A 736 -24.89 30.10 4.03
C ARG A 736 -26.07 29.70 4.93
N LYS A 737 -26.38 28.41 5.11
CA LYS A 737 -27.49 27.96 6.00
C LYS A 737 -27.10 26.77 6.86
N MET A 738 -26.57 27.08 8.04
CA MET A 738 -26.37 26.13 9.14
C MET A 738 -27.71 25.52 9.59
N ARG A 739 -27.86 24.19 9.49
CA ARG A 739 -28.94 23.47 10.18
C ARG A 739 -28.54 23.26 11.64
N LYS A 740 -29.14 24.06 12.53
CA LYS A 740 -29.09 23.88 13.99
C LYS A 740 -29.86 22.62 14.37
N VAL A 741 -29.29 21.78 15.25
CA VAL A 741 -29.94 20.62 15.88
C VAL A 741 -29.81 20.78 17.38
N LEU A 742 -30.88 20.49 18.13
CA LEU A 742 -30.86 20.59 19.59
C LEU A 742 -30.19 19.36 20.22
N GLU A 743 -29.34 19.58 21.22
CA GLU A 743 -28.82 18.53 22.10
C GLU A 743 -29.74 18.43 23.32
N CYS A 744 -30.18 17.22 23.66
CA CYS A 744 -31.18 16.98 24.69
C CYS A 744 -30.78 15.80 25.59
N SER A 745 -30.97 15.90 26.91
CA SER A 745 -30.80 14.78 27.87
C SER A 745 -32.12 14.42 28.53
N LEU A 746 -32.24 13.21 29.07
CA LEU A 746 -33.36 12.81 29.93
C LEU A 746 -33.26 13.43 31.34
N GLU A 747 -32.05 13.69 31.82
CA GLU A 747 -31.77 14.25 33.16
C GLU A 747 -31.22 15.68 33.04
N TYR A 748 -31.40 16.51 34.08
CA TYR A 748 -30.76 17.82 34.18
C TYR A 748 -30.24 18.06 35.62
N PRO A 749 -28.96 18.44 35.82
CA PRO A 749 -27.90 18.56 34.81
C PRO A 749 -27.62 17.21 34.11
N PRO A 750 -27.08 17.20 32.88
CA PRO A 750 -26.80 15.95 32.16
C PRO A 750 -25.80 15.08 32.96
N PRO A 751 -25.98 13.75 32.99
CA PRO A 751 -25.22 12.84 33.87
C PRO A 751 -23.71 12.83 33.57
N ILE A 752 -23.35 13.17 32.33
CA ILE A 752 -21.98 13.42 31.91
C ILE A 752 -21.99 14.74 31.11
N PRO A 753 -21.42 15.84 31.65
CA PRO A 753 -21.28 17.09 30.91
C PRO A 753 -20.50 16.93 29.60
N PHE A 754 -20.85 17.75 28.60
CA PHE A 754 -20.20 17.74 27.29
C PHE A 754 -18.68 17.99 27.40
N ASP A 755 -18.29 18.95 28.23
CA ASP A 755 -16.90 19.33 28.50
C ASP A 755 -16.36 18.72 29.82
N LYS A 756 -16.86 17.53 30.22
CA LYS A 756 -16.35 16.87 31.43
C LYS A 756 -14.85 16.64 31.32
N THR A 757 -14.09 17.20 32.25
CA THR A 757 -12.66 16.89 32.41
C THR A 757 -12.51 15.52 33.07
N PHE A 758 -11.67 14.66 32.49
CA PHE A 758 -11.40 13.32 32.99
C PHE A 758 -9.97 13.23 33.54
N TYR A 759 -9.80 12.46 34.62
CA TYR A 759 -8.51 12.24 35.27
C TYR A 759 -8.26 10.74 35.52
N PRO A 760 -6.99 10.29 35.56
CA PRO A 760 -6.65 8.92 35.90
C PRO A 760 -7.25 8.48 37.24
N GLY A 761 -7.76 7.26 37.32
CA GLY A 761 -8.46 6.71 38.49
C GLY A 761 -9.97 6.94 38.50
N MET A 762 -10.51 7.90 37.73
CA MET A 762 -11.96 8.14 37.71
C MET A 762 -12.74 6.98 37.04
N SER A 763 -13.75 6.47 37.75
CA SER A 763 -14.75 5.53 37.23
C SER A 763 -15.83 6.25 36.42
N VAL A 764 -16.16 5.71 35.24
CA VAL A 764 -17.15 6.27 34.31
C VAL A 764 -17.90 5.14 33.59
N ASN A 765 -19.21 5.29 33.41
CA ASN A 765 -19.98 4.40 32.54
C ASN A 765 -19.73 4.77 31.06
N GLY A 766 -19.02 3.90 30.35
CA GLY A 766 -18.75 4.03 28.92
C GLY A 766 -19.68 3.18 28.07
N PHE A 767 -19.90 3.58 26.82
CA PHE A 767 -20.77 2.87 25.88
C PHE A 767 -20.02 2.47 24.61
N VAL A 768 -19.99 1.17 24.29
CA VAL A 768 -19.20 0.63 23.18
C VAL A 768 -19.56 1.30 21.85
N LYS A 769 -18.61 2.08 21.31
CA LYS A 769 -18.65 2.69 19.98
C LYS A 769 -18.34 1.64 18.90
N GLU A 770 -17.23 0.92 19.07
CA GLU A 770 -16.68 0.02 18.05
C GLU A 770 -15.90 -1.13 18.70
N VAL A 771 -15.89 -2.31 18.06
CA VAL A 771 -15.34 -3.56 18.61
C VAL A 771 -14.29 -4.14 17.65
N GLY A 772 -13.01 -3.96 17.97
CA GLY A 772 -11.89 -4.49 17.20
C GLY A 772 -11.47 -5.91 17.62
N ASP A 773 -10.36 -6.40 17.06
CA ASP A 773 -9.78 -7.71 17.39
C ASP A 773 -8.93 -7.72 18.68
N VAL A 774 -8.42 -6.56 19.10
CA VAL A 774 -7.47 -6.41 20.22
C VAL A 774 -7.96 -5.39 21.26
N SER A 775 -8.81 -4.46 20.85
CA SER A 775 -9.36 -3.39 21.68
C SER A 775 -10.75 -2.98 21.20
N ALA A 776 -11.49 -2.26 22.06
CA ALA A 776 -12.77 -1.64 21.73
C ALA A 776 -12.74 -0.13 22.06
N ALA A 777 -13.41 0.68 21.26
CA ALA A 777 -13.60 2.10 21.54
C ALA A 777 -14.93 2.30 22.29
N LEU A 778 -14.94 3.10 23.35
CA LEU A 778 -16.13 3.44 24.15
C LEU A 778 -16.35 4.95 24.14
N TRP A 779 -17.59 5.39 23.94
CA TRP A 779 -18.01 6.77 24.23
C TRP A 779 -18.03 6.99 25.75
N LEU A 780 -17.36 8.05 26.21
CA LEU A 780 -17.27 8.44 27.62
C LEU A 780 -17.98 9.77 27.89
N SER A 781 -18.15 10.61 26.87
CA SER A 781 -19.08 11.75 26.80
C SER A 781 -19.59 11.88 25.35
N PRO A 782 -20.43 12.88 25.00
CA PRO A 782 -20.76 13.17 23.60
C PRO A 782 -19.58 13.69 22.76
N SER A 783 -18.49 14.11 23.41
CA SER A 783 -17.29 14.68 22.80
C SER A 783 -16.07 13.75 22.87
N GLN A 784 -15.99 12.87 23.89
CA GLN A 784 -14.80 12.07 24.19
C GLN A 784 -15.02 10.56 24.06
N ILE A 785 -13.96 9.89 23.59
CA ILE A 785 -13.87 8.45 23.37
C ILE A 785 -12.64 7.94 24.14
N GLY A 786 -12.76 6.77 24.79
CA GLY A 786 -11.65 6.04 25.40
C GLY A 786 -11.41 4.69 24.72
N THR A 787 -10.16 4.22 24.69
CA THR A 787 -9.81 2.90 24.11
C THR A 787 -9.58 1.86 25.20
N LEU A 788 -10.39 0.80 25.18
CA LEU A 788 -10.25 -0.38 26.04
C LEU A 788 -9.40 -1.43 25.33
N ASP A 789 -8.13 -1.54 25.68
CA ASP A 789 -7.31 -2.70 25.29
C ASP A 789 -7.79 -3.95 26.02
N TYR A 790 -8.11 -5.04 25.28
CA TYR A 790 -8.58 -6.29 25.89
C TYR A 790 -7.56 -6.89 26.87
N ILE A 791 -6.27 -6.62 26.68
CA ILE A 791 -5.19 -7.07 27.58
C ILE A 791 -5.36 -6.56 29.02
N ASN A 792 -6.02 -5.42 29.21
CA ASN A 792 -6.29 -4.82 30.52
C ASN A 792 -7.58 -5.37 31.18
N VAL A 793 -8.32 -6.28 30.51
CA VAL A 793 -9.61 -6.80 31.00
C VAL A 793 -9.46 -8.09 31.81
N SER A 794 -8.56 -9.00 31.43
CA SER A 794 -8.43 -10.30 32.10
C SER A 794 -7.08 -10.99 31.82
N ASN A 795 -6.48 -11.54 32.88
CA ASN A 795 -5.26 -12.35 32.79
C ASN A 795 -5.49 -13.79 32.25
N ASN A 796 -6.58 -14.02 31.50
CA ASN A 796 -6.92 -15.33 30.93
C ASN A 796 -7.09 -15.23 29.40
N PRO A 797 -6.17 -15.80 28.60
CA PRO A 797 -6.19 -15.64 27.14
C PRO A 797 -7.35 -16.39 26.46
N LYS A 798 -8.11 -17.23 27.18
CA LYS A 798 -9.37 -17.82 26.69
C LYS A 798 -10.54 -16.84 26.76
N ILE A 799 -10.54 -15.93 27.74
CA ILE A 799 -11.59 -14.90 27.91
C ILE A 799 -11.38 -13.79 26.89
N LEU A 800 -10.14 -13.30 26.72
CA LEU A 800 -9.83 -12.21 25.78
C LEU A 800 -10.24 -12.52 24.33
N ARG A 801 -10.15 -13.79 23.91
CA ARG A 801 -10.60 -14.27 22.59
C ARG A 801 -12.13 -14.35 22.42
N ARG A 802 -12.90 -14.15 23.50
CA ARG A 802 -14.37 -14.12 23.49
C ARG A 802 -14.94 -12.71 23.57
N LEU A 803 -14.21 -11.74 24.15
CA LEU A 803 -14.65 -10.35 24.28
C LEU A 803 -15.18 -9.73 22.97
N LYS A 804 -14.54 -9.99 21.82
CA LYS A 804 -15.02 -9.55 20.49
C LYS A 804 -16.45 -10.03 20.14
N LYS A 805 -16.92 -11.14 20.73
CA LYS A 805 -18.29 -11.69 20.55
C LYS A 805 -19.26 -11.27 21.66
N GLU A 806 -18.74 -10.92 22.83
CA GLU A 806 -19.51 -10.55 24.01
C GLU A 806 -19.84 -9.06 23.98
N PHE A 807 -18.87 -8.20 23.63
CA PHE A 807 -19.08 -6.78 23.40
C PHE A 807 -19.91 -6.52 22.14
N LYS A 808 -20.91 -5.64 22.27
CA LYS A 808 -21.84 -5.24 21.21
C LYS A 808 -21.90 -3.72 21.14
N VAL A 809 -22.07 -3.18 19.95
CA VAL A 809 -22.22 -1.74 19.72
C VAL A 809 -23.39 -1.19 20.55
N GLY A 810 -23.13 -0.18 21.38
CA GLY A 810 -24.06 0.42 22.32
C GLY A 810 -24.11 -0.22 23.72
N LEU A 811 -23.31 -1.25 24.02
CA LEU A 811 -23.27 -1.90 25.34
C LEU A 811 -22.68 -0.95 26.40
N SER A 812 -23.33 -0.82 27.56
CA SER A 812 -22.82 -0.08 28.71
C SER A 812 -21.82 -0.93 29.51
N LEU A 813 -20.68 -0.33 29.89
CA LEU A 813 -19.61 -0.94 30.67
C LEU A 813 -19.07 0.07 31.67
N THR A 814 -18.85 -0.31 32.93
CA THR A 814 -18.21 0.57 33.91
C THR A 814 -16.70 0.47 33.71
N CYS A 815 -16.06 1.59 33.39
CA CYS A 815 -14.64 1.63 33.06
C CYS A 815 -13.88 2.64 33.94
N ASN A 816 -12.63 2.31 34.22
CA ASN A 816 -11.71 3.18 34.95
C ASN A 816 -10.68 3.78 34.00
N ILE A 817 -10.40 5.07 34.18
CA ILE A 817 -9.52 5.81 33.29
C ILE A 817 -8.07 5.61 33.71
N LEU A 818 -7.24 5.05 32.82
CA LEU A 818 -5.85 4.72 33.13
C LEU A 818 -4.90 5.86 32.75
N GLU A 819 -5.06 6.42 31.54
CA GLU A 819 -4.14 7.40 30.94
C GLU A 819 -4.94 8.41 30.11
N VAL A 820 -4.82 9.69 30.46
CA VAL A 820 -5.43 10.86 29.78
C VAL A 820 -4.30 11.75 29.27
N ASP A 821 -4.44 12.30 28.08
CA ASP A 821 -3.48 13.27 27.56
C ASP A 821 -3.55 14.59 28.34
N LYS A 822 -2.41 15.03 28.87
CA LYS A 822 -2.26 16.33 29.54
C LYS A 822 -2.28 17.51 28.57
N LYS A 823 -2.16 17.29 27.25
CA LYS A 823 -2.17 18.35 26.23
C LYS A 823 -3.53 18.50 25.53
N SER A 824 -4.10 17.43 25.00
CA SER A 824 -5.37 17.43 24.26
C SER A 824 -6.61 17.07 25.08
N GLY A 825 -6.45 16.57 26.31
CA GLY A 825 -7.55 16.08 27.14
C GLY A 825 -8.21 14.77 26.66
N LYS A 826 -7.74 14.19 25.55
CA LYS A 826 -8.23 12.91 25.01
C LYS A 826 -7.84 11.73 25.92
N ILE A 827 -8.67 10.68 25.95
CA ILE A 827 -8.48 9.52 26.84
C ILE A 827 -7.87 8.37 26.06
N TYR A 828 -6.59 8.07 26.29
CA TYR A 828 -5.87 7.04 25.54
C TYR A 828 -6.22 5.62 25.98
N SER A 829 -6.37 5.38 27.29
CA SER A 829 -6.55 4.02 27.80
C SER A 829 -7.51 3.95 29.00
N ILE A 830 -8.37 2.95 28.97
CA ILE A 830 -9.31 2.60 30.05
C ILE A 830 -9.21 1.09 30.37
N SER A 831 -9.60 0.70 31.60
CA SER A 831 -9.78 -0.69 32.01
C SER A 831 -11.23 -0.97 32.43
N LEU A 832 -11.59 -2.24 32.57
CA LEU A 832 -12.82 -2.68 33.28
C LEU A 832 -12.51 -3.19 34.71
N SER A 833 -11.25 -3.13 35.14
CA SER A 833 -10.81 -3.59 36.44
C SER A 833 -10.91 -2.46 37.48
N LYS A 834 -11.52 -2.76 38.64
CA LYS A 834 -11.54 -1.87 39.83
C LYS A 834 -10.20 -1.80 40.59
N ARG A 835 -9.13 -2.37 40.03
CA ARG A 835 -7.78 -2.28 40.59
C ARG A 835 -7.05 -1.11 39.97
N GLU A 836 -6.30 -0.38 40.78
CA GLU A 836 -5.33 0.60 40.30
C GLU A 836 -4.16 -0.08 39.59
N LYS A 837 -3.17 0.70 39.13
CA LYS A 837 -2.01 0.19 38.39
C LYS A 837 -1.02 -0.52 39.33
N GLU A 838 -1.38 -1.73 39.78
CA GLU A 838 -0.41 -2.72 40.27
C GLU A 838 0.74 -2.82 39.22
N PRO A 839 1.99 -2.52 39.59
CA PRO A 839 3.12 -2.65 38.66
C PRO A 839 3.36 -4.13 38.36
N ILE A 840 3.88 -4.44 37.17
CA ILE A 840 4.20 -5.83 36.81
C ILE A 840 5.41 -6.26 37.63
N GLU A 841 5.26 -7.28 38.47
CA GLU A 841 6.35 -7.83 39.29
C GLU A 841 7.09 -8.99 38.59
N ALA A 842 8.37 -9.16 38.93
CA ALA A 842 9.14 -10.33 38.50
C ALA A 842 8.58 -11.63 39.11
N GLY A 843 8.60 -12.72 38.35
CA GLY A 843 8.05 -14.02 38.76
C GLY A 843 6.54 -14.20 38.54
N CYS A 844 5.78 -13.14 38.22
CA CYS A 844 4.35 -13.27 37.96
C CYS A 844 4.05 -13.91 36.58
N ASN A 845 2.87 -14.54 36.44
CA ASN A 845 2.37 -15.03 35.15
C ASN A 845 1.32 -14.05 34.61
N ILE A 846 1.59 -13.45 33.45
CA ILE A 846 0.76 -12.39 32.85
C ILE A 846 0.44 -12.68 31.37
N VAL A 847 -0.68 -12.19 30.86
CA VAL A 847 -1.02 -12.31 29.43
C VAL A 847 -0.37 -11.20 28.61
N GLY A 848 0.38 -11.59 27.59
CA GLY A 848 0.90 -10.71 26.55
C GLY A 848 0.22 -10.90 25.20
N LEU A 849 0.27 -9.87 24.37
CA LEU A 849 -0.17 -9.84 22.98
C LEU A 849 1.04 -9.82 22.05
N VAL A 850 1.19 -10.82 21.17
CA VAL A 850 2.29 -10.86 20.19
C VAL A 850 2.17 -9.72 19.18
N GLN A 851 3.10 -8.77 19.21
CA GLN A 851 3.20 -7.68 18.24
C GLN A 851 4.08 -8.05 17.04
N ILE A 852 5.22 -8.70 17.31
CA ILE A 852 6.20 -9.14 16.31
C ILE A 852 6.66 -10.56 16.67
N SER A 853 6.86 -11.39 15.65
CA SER A 853 7.52 -12.69 15.76
C SER A 853 8.60 -12.79 14.68
N THR A 854 9.80 -13.21 15.06
CA THR A 854 11.00 -13.26 14.22
C THR A 854 11.78 -14.53 14.51
N PRO A 855 12.01 -15.44 13.53
CA PRO A 855 12.68 -16.72 13.75
C PRO A 855 14.03 -16.66 14.47
N GLU A 856 14.79 -15.58 14.26
CA GLU A 856 16.17 -15.41 14.73
C GLU A 856 16.26 -14.68 16.09
N LYS A 857 15.21 -13.95 16.47
CA LYS A 857 15.23 -13.00 17.61
C LYS A 857 14.12 -13.24 18.64
N GLY A 858 13.19 -14.16 18.37
CA GLY A 858 12.10 -14.53 19.27
C GLY A 858 10.82 -13.72 19.07
N LEU A 859 10.18 -13.33 20.17
CA LEU A 859 8.89 -12.63 20.18
C LEU A 859 9.00 -11.26 20.86
N ILE A 860 8.27 -10.28 20.35
CA ILE A 860 8.03 -8.98 21.01
C ILE A 860 6.54 -8.88 21.30
N MET A 861 6.20 -8.59 22.56
CA MET A 861 4.84 -8.63 23.09
C MET A 861 4.48 -7.31 23.79
N LYS A 862 3.26 -6.81 23.58
CA LYS A 862 2.64 -5.80 24.44
C LYS A 862 2.06 -6.50 25.67
N LEU A 863 2.21 -5.87 26.82
CA LEU A 863 1.70 -6.30 28.13
C LEU A 863 0.67 -5.27 28.65
N PRO A 864 -0.03 -5.52 29.77
CA PRO A 864 -0.86 -4.52 30.44
C PRO A 864 -0.10 -3.23 30.81
N ASN A 865 -0.84 -2.17 31.13
CA ASN A 865 -0.30 -0.89 31.61
C ASN A 865 0.74 -0.22 30.66
N ASN A 866 0.67 -0.54 29.37
CA ASN A 866 1.62 -0.12 28.32
C ASN A 866 3.07 -0.54 28.60
N TYR A 867 3.27 -1.70 29.23
CA TYR A 867 4.56 -2.39 29.23
C TYR A 867 4.79 -3.14 27.92
N HIS A 868 6.06 -3.31 27.54
CA HIS A 868 6.50 -4.17 26.44
C HIS A 868 7.43 -5.24 26.98
N GLY A 869 7.53 -6.39 26.31
CA GLY A 869 8.50 -7.41 26.69
C GLY A 869 8.91 -8.34 25.57
N VAL A 870 10.04 -9.02 25.78
CA VAL A 870 10.72 -9.86 24.79
C VAL A 870 10.91 -11.27 25.32
N VAL A 871 10.62 -12.27 24.48
CA VAL A 871 10.90 -13.69 24.74
C VAL A 871 12.03 -14.14 23.81
N CYS A 872 13.18 -14.52 24.38
CA CYS A 872 14.32 -15.07 23.65
C CYS A 872 14.00 -16.48 23.09
N LEU A 873 14.74 -16.95 22.07
CA LEU A 873 14.56 -18.30 21.50
C LEU A 873 14.70 -19.41 22.55
N THR A 874 15.70 -19.28 23.42
CA THR A 874 15.99 -20.14 24.57
C THR A 874 14.91 -20.13 25.67
N ASP A 875 13.92 -19.22 25.57
CA ASP A 875 12.78 -19.05 26.47
C ASP A 875 11.43 -19.45 25.84
N LEU A 876 11.40 -19.85 24.57
CA LEU A 876 10.15 -20.26 23.90
C LEU A 876 9.60 -21.61 24.40
N GLN A 877 10.48 -22.54 24.77
CA GLN A 877 10.17 -23.91 25.22
C GLN A 877 11.28 -24.46 26.13
N ASP A 878 10.94 -25.41 26.99
CA ASP A 878 11.84 -26.05 27.98
C ASP A 878 12.82 -27.08 27.36
N VAL A 879 12.49 -27.58 26.17
CA VAL A 879 13.25 -28.58 25.41
C VAL A 879 13.51 -28.01 24.02
N PHE A 880 14.78 -27.94 23.61
CA PHE A 880 15.16 -27.36 22.32
C PHE A 880 15.07 -28.42 21.22
N SER A 881 14.17 -28.20 20.28
CA SER A 881 13.98 -29.03 19.08
C SER A 881 14.19 -28.21 17.80
N PRO A 882 14.54 -28.80 16.64
CA PRO A 882 14.65 -28.08 15.36
C PRO A 882 13.36 -27.34 14.94
N PHE A 883 12.21 -27.71 15.50
CA PHE A 883 10.91 -27.08 15.23
C PHE A 883 10.57 -25.96 16.23
N THR A 884 11.52 -25.48 17.04
CA THR A 884 11.32 -24.45 18.09
C THR A 884 11.39 -23.03 17.51
N ASN A 885 10.64 -22.77 16.45
CA ASN A 885 10.65 -21.50 15.73
C ASN A 885 9.58 -20.53 16.27
N ALA A 886 9.96 -19.27 16.49
CA ALA A 886 9.05 -18.18 16.86
C ALA A 886 7.87 -18.01 15.88
N ALA A 887 8.06 -18.33 14.59
CA ALA A 887 7.04 -18.25 13.53
C ALA A 887 5.77 -19.08 13.81
N LYS A 888 5.81 -20.02 14.75
CA LYS A 888 4.63 -20.74 15.27
C LYS A 888 3.57 -19.81 15.90
N TYR A 889 3.98 -18.64 16.40
CA TYR A 889 3.12 -17.70 17.10
C TYR A 889 2.66 -16.58 16.16
N ARG A 890 1.34 -16.37 16.06
CA ARG A 890 0.75 -15.38 15.14
C ARG A 890 0.74 -13.98 15.75
N LYS A 891 0.88 -12.95 14.90
CA LYS A 891 0.65 -11.55 15.29
C LYS A 891 -0.78 -11.37 15.82
N GLN A 892 -0.96 -10.50 16.81
CA GLN A 892 -2.21 -10.29 17.57
C GLN A 892 -2.70 -11.50 18.40
N GLN A 893 -1.87 -12.52 18.62
CA GLN A 893 -2.22 -13.66 19.48
C GLN A 893 -2.01 -13.32 20.97
N PHE A 894 -3.05 -13.49 21.79
CA PHE A 894 -2.94 -13.49 23.25
C PHE A 894 -2.31 -14.80 23.77
N ILE A 895 -1.25 -14.69 24.58
CA ILE A 895 -0.45 -15.80 25.14
C ILE A 895 -0.14 -15.48 26.61
N LEU A 896 -0.13 -16.50 27.48
CA LEU A 896 0.35 -16.36 28.86
C LEU A 896 1.89 -16.48 28.89
N CYS A 897 2.58 -15.50 29.47
CA CYS A 897 4.02 -15.47 29.67
C CYS A 897 4.37 -15.31 31.16
N HIS A 898 5.49 -15.91 31.56
CA HIS A 898 6.09 -15.71 32.88
C HIS A 898 7.05 -14.52 32.80
N VAL A 899 6.95 -13.60 33.75
CA VAL A 899 7.82 -12.42 33.84
C VAL A 899 9.11 -12.81 34.56
N LEU A 900 10.25 -12.54 33.95
CA LEU A 900 11.57 -12.86 34.50
C LEU A 900 12.16 -11.66 35.26
N GLU A 901 12.19 -10.52 34.59
CA GLU A 901 12.79 -9.26 35.05
C GLU A 901 11.94 -8.09 34.53
N VAL A 902 11.84 -7.02 35.30
CA VAL A 902 11.06 -5.82 34.95
C VAL A 902 11.88 -4.56 35.21
N ASN A 903 12.00 -3.72 34.18
CA ASN A 903 12.49 -2.35 34.30
C ASN A 903 11.28 -1.41 34.30
N HIS A 904 10.92 -0.90 35.48
CA HIS A 904 9.77 -0.01 35.64
C HIS A 904 10.00 1.38 35.01
N ALA A 905 11.24 1.84 34.89
CA ALA A 905 11.56 3.13 34.28
C ALA A 905 11.34 3.11 32.76
N THR A 906 11.79 2.06 32.07
CA THR A 906 11.61 1.90 30.61
C THR A 906 10.32 1.18 30.22
N LYS A 907 9.50 0.76 31.19
CA LYS A 907 8.34 -0.14 31.02
C LYS A 907 8.67 -1.42 30.22
N PHE A 908 9.87 -1.97 30.38
CA PHE A 908 10.33 -3.16 29.65
C PHE A 908 10.41 -4.40 30.55
N CYS A 909 9.96 -5.56 30.05
CA CYS A 909 10.02 -6.85 30.76
C CYS A 909 10.75 -7.92 29.94
N GLN A 910 11.61 -8.72 30.57
CA GLN A 910 12.10 -9.96 29.98
C GLN A 910 11.12 -11.10 30.31
N LEU A 911 10.76 -11.92 29.32
CA LEU A 911 9.63 -12.86 29.39
C LEU A 911 10.05 -14.29 29.03
N SER A 912 9.36 -15.27 29.61
CA SER A 912 9.49 -16.69 29.28
C SER A 912 8.16 -17.35 28.91
N LEU A 913 8.21 -18.29 27.97
CA LEU A 913 7.10 -19.21 27.62
C LEU A 913 7.39 -20.66 28.04
N ARG A 914 8.49 -20.90 28.77
CA ARG A 914 8.83 -22.19 29.38
C ARG A 914 7.69 -22.72 30.26
N LYS A 915 7.22 -23.94 29.98
CA LYS A 915 6.09 -24.57 30.69
C LYS A 915 6.44 -24.88 32.15
N THR A 916 7.70 -25.17 32.45
CA THR A 916 8.17 -25.37 33.83
C THR A 916 7.96 -24.12 34.67
N ARG A 917 8.11 -22.91 34.11
CA ARG A 917 7.80 -21.64 34.77
C ARG A 917 6.32 -21.26 34.76
N LEU A 918 5.62 -21.51 33.65
CA LEU A 918 4.20 -21.17 33.52
C LEU A 918 3.26 -22.04 34.39
N TYR A 919 3.64 -23.30 34.63
CA TYR A 919 2.77 -24.30 35.28
C TYR A 919 3.44 -25.05 36.45
N ASN A 920 4.62 -24.59 36.91
CA ASN A 920 5.42 -25.23 37.97
C ASN A 920 5.63 -26.75 37.77
N HIS A 921 5.75 -27.22 36.52
CA HIS A 921 6.00 -28.63 36.23
C HIS A 921 7.40 -29.06 36.71
N PRO A 922 7.55 -30.24 37.34
CA PRO A 922 8.84 -30.73 37.82
C PRO A 922 9.77 -30.98 36.64
N LYS A 923 10.99 -30.41 36.71
CA LYS A 923 11.97 -30.41 35.61
C LYS A 923 12.33 -31.83 35.17
N ASP A 924 12.45 -32.74 36.13
CA ASP A 924 12.87 -34.13 35.93
C ASP A 924 11.83 -34.98 35.17
N SER A 925 10.60 -34.47 34.99
CA SER A 925 9.58 -35.10 34.15
C SER A 925 9.78 -34.87 32.64
N LEU A 926 10.70 -33.97 32.26
CA LEU A 926 10.96 -33.60 30.87
C LEU A 926 12.27 -34.20 30.37
N LYS A 927 12.18 -35.21 29.49
CA LYS A 927 13.33 -35.68 28.71
C LYS A 927 13.92 -34.53 27.89
N ASP A 928 15.24 -34.49 27.83
CA ASP A 928 16.03 -33.46 27.14
C ASP A 928 15.78 -32.01 27.61
N TYR A 929 15.32 -31.82 28.86
CA TYR A 929 15.18 -30.51 29.49
C TYR A 929 16.48 -29.70 29.41
N GLN A 930 16.39 -28.47 28.89
CA GLN A 930 17.53 -27.58 28.76
C GLN A 930 17.54 -26.58 29.94
N PRO A 931 18.52 -26.64 30.86
CA PRO A 931 18.59 -25.73 31.99
C PRO A 931 18.74 -24.28 31.52
N GLU A 932 18.32 -23.35 32.37
CA GLU A 932 18.53 -21.92 32.13
C GLU A 932 19.99 -21.59 32.45
N LEU A 933 20.76 -21.18 31.44
CA LEU A 933 22.18 -20.87 31.58
C LEU A 933 22.38 -19.38 31.86
N THR A 934 23.05 -19.08 32.97
CA THR A 934 23.60 -17.76 33.29
C THR A 934 25.12 -17.74 33.07
N VAL A 935 25.75 -16.56 33.16
CA VAL A 935 27.22 -16.42 33.07
C VAL A 935 27.95 -17.33 34.07
N LYS A 936 27.38 -17.53 35.27
CA LYS A 936 27.96 -18.37 36.34
C LYS A 936 27.96 -19.87 36.00
N ASP A 937 27.10 -20.30 35.07
CA ASP A 937 26.96 -21.70 34.66
C ASP A 937 27.92 -22.08 33.53
N LEU A 938 28.59 -21.10 32.93
CA LEU A 938 29.57 -21.31 31.86
C LEU A 938 30.89 -21.81 32.45
N LYS A 939 31.32 -23.00 32.01
CA LYS A 939 32.61 -23.61 32.39
C LYS A 939 33.29 -24.13 31.13
N LYS A 940 34.61 -23.95 31.02
CA LYS A 940 35.39 -24.48 29.89
C LYS A 940 35.21 -26.00 29.78
N GLY A 941 34.96 -26.50 28.57
CA GLY A 941 34.68 -27.92 28.31
C GLY A 941 33.23 -28.35 28.54
N LYS A 942 32.35 -27.50 29.08
CA LYS A 942 30.92 -27.82 29.24
C LYS A 942 30.22 -27.79 27.88
N VAL A 943 29.49 -28.86 27.56
CA VAL A 943 28.59 -28.94 26.39
C VAL A 943 27.25 -28.30 26.73
N VAL A 944 26.70 -27.48 25.83
CA VAL A 944 25.41 -26.80 25.96
C VAL A 944 24.68 -26.77 24.61
N LYS A 945 23.34 -26.87 24.61
CA LYS A 945 22.54 -26.68 23.39
C LYS A 945 22.20 -25.22 23.16
N GLY A 946 22.29 -24.76 21.92
CA GLY A 946 21.90 -23.42 21.52
C GLY A 946 21.32 -23.35 20.11
N PHE A 947 20.69 -22.23 19.80
CA PHE A 947 20.06 -21.94 18.50
C PHE A 947 21.01 -21.15 17.60
N ILE A 948 21.21 -21.58 16.36
CA ILE A 948 21.97 -20.80 15.38
C ILE A 948 21.22 -19.49 15.12
N LYS A 949 21.85 -18.36 15.44
CA LYS A 949 21.32 -17.00 15.28
C LYS A 949 21.82 -16.35 13.99
N ILE A 950 23.08 -16.58 13.61
CA ILE A 950 23.68 -16.08 12.37
C ILE A 950 24.60 -17.17 11.79
N VAL A 951 24.44 -17.45 10.50
CA VAL A 951 25.40 -18.22 9.68
C VAL A 951 26.18 -17.20 8.85
N GLY A 952 27.51 -17.13 9.04
CA GLY A 952 28.39 -16.26 8.27
C GLY A 952 29.60 -17.02 7.72
N ASP A 953 30.21 -16.48 6.67
CA ASP A 953 31.17 -17.16 5.77
C ASP A 953 32.31 -17.95 6.44
N ASN A 954 32.68 -17.62 7.68
CA ASN A 954 33.72 -18.30 8.46
C ASN A 954 33.34 -18.56 9.94
N GLN A 955 32.11 -18.22 10.36
CA GLN A 955 31.70 -18.32 11.76
C GLN A 955 30.18 -18.55 11.94
N LEU A 956 29.83 -19.31 12.97
CA LEU A 956 28.45 -19.49 13.42
C LEU A 956 28.25 -18.76 14.75
N ILE A 957 27.20 -17.96 14.86
CA ILE A 957 26.79 -17.33 16.14
C ILE A 957 25.59 -18.11 16.67
N VAL A 958 25.70 -18.62 17.89
CA VAL A 958 24.76 -19.55 18.52
C VAL A 958 24.25 -18.96 19.84
N SER A 959 22.94 -18.75 19.97
CA SER A 959 22.30 -18.32 21.23
C SER A 959 22.21 -19.50 22.20
N ILE A 960 23.04 -19.48 23.24
CA ILE A 960 23.15 -20.55 24.26
C ILE A 960 22.41 -20.22 25.55
N GLY A 961 21.97 -18.98 25.76
CA GLY A 961 21.24 -18.56 26.96
C GLY A 961 20.59 -17.18 26.82
N ARG A 962 20.12 -16.61 27.94
CA ARG A 962 19.58 -15.24 27.96
C ARG A 962 20.73 -14.25 27.84
N MET A 963 20.78 -13.50 26.74
CA MET A 963 21.89 -12.58 26.42
C MET A 963 23.27 -13.28 26.35
N LEU A 964 23.30 -14.61 26.16
CA LEU A 964 24.53 -15.40 25.99
C LEU A 964 24.59 -15.94 24.56
N GLU A 965 25.59 -15.48 23.81
CA GLU A 965 25.83 -15.87 22.42
C GLU A 965 27.25 -16.40 22.28
N GLY A 966 27.38 -17.60 21.72
CA GLY A 966 28.65 -18.24 21.42
C GLY A 966 29.07 -18.04 19.96
N VAL A 967 30.36 -17.84 19.70
CA VAL A 967 30.96 -17.86 18.36
C VAL A 967 31.73 -19.16 18.16
N ALA A 968 31.31 -19.96 17.18
CA ALA A 968 32.08 -21.08 16.65
C ALA A 968 32.85 -20.65 15.40
N SER A 969 34.18 -20.73 15.44
CA SER A 969 35.04 -20.45 14.29
C SER A 969 35.20 -21.70 13.42
N LEU A 970 34.77 -21.63 12.17
CA LEU A 970 34.79 -22.79 11.26
C LEU A 970 36.21 -23.19 10.84
N HIS A 971 37.19 -22.28 10.93
CA HIS A 971 38.61 -22.57 10.75
C HIS A 971 39.21 -23.48 11.82
N LYS A 972 38.53 -23.63 12.97
CA LYS A 972 38.92 -24.59 14.03
C LYS A 972 38.16 -25.92 13.96
N CYS A 973 37.06 -25.98 13.22
CA CYS A 973 36.25 -27.21 13.13
C CYS A 973 37.01 -28.22 12.26
N SER A 974 37.42 -29.34 12.84
CA SER A 974 38.15 -30.35 12.07
C SER A 974 37.20 -31.07 11.11
N VAL A 975 37.68 -31.48 9.94
CA VAL A 975 36.87 -32.28 9.01
C VAL A 975 36.47 -33.61 9.66
N ASN A 976 37.32 -34.13 10.57
CA ASN A 976 37.07 -35.35 11.35
C ASN A 976 35.84 -35.25 12.27
N ASP A 977 35.40 -34.05 12.65
CA ASP A 977 34.17 -33.86 13.44
C ASP A 977 32.90 -34.10 12.63
N CYS A 978 32.98 -34.18 11.29
CA CYS A 978 31.87 -34.45 10.38
C CYS A 978 32.20 -35.62 9.43
N SER A 979 31.66 -36.80 9.73
CA SER A 979 31.73 -38.05 8.92
C SER A 979 31.33 -37.94 7.43
N SER A 980 30.74 -36.80 7.03
CA SER A 980 30.09 -36.57 5.74
C SER A 980 30.40 -35.19 5.15
N CYS A 981 31.48 -34.53 5.61
CA CYS A 981 32.00 -33.28 5.07
C CYS A 981 33.42 -33.54 4.54
N GLN A 982 33.85 -32.82 3.50
CA GLN A 982 35.25 -32.86 3.02
C GLN A 982 35.94 -31.51 3.15
N THR A 983 35.17 -30.42 3.24
CA THR A 983 35.62 -29.04 3.42
C THR A 983 34.84 -28.34 4.53
N SER A 984 35.37 -27.23 5.04
CA SER A 984 34.65 -26.34 5.96
C SER A 984 33.43 -25.65 5.30
N GLN A 985 33.38 -25.59 3.97
CA GLN A 985 32.24 -25.04 3.22
C GLN A 985 31.04 -26.01 3.21
N ASP A 986 31.28 -27.33 3.26
CA ASP A 986 30.21 -28.34 3.36
C ASP A 986 29.47 -28.25 4.72
N ILE A 987 30.15 -27.76 5.75
CA ILE A 987 29.58 -27.55 7.09
C ILE A 987 28.57 -26.40 7.04
N LEU A 988 28.89 -25.30 6.35
CA LEU A 988 27.98 -24.16 6.18
C LEU A 988 26.69 -24.54 5.44
N GLN A 989 26.77 -25.37 4.40
CA GLN A 989 25.61 -25.80 3.63
C GLN A 989 24.63 -26.70 4.41
N LYS A 990 25.05 -27.25 5.55
CA LYS A 990 24.21 -28.13 6.39
C LYS A 990 23.39 -27.40 7.45
N PHE A 991 23.66 -26.12 7.70
CA PHE A 991 23.07 -25.38 8.82
C PHE A 991 22.26 -24.16 8.38
N SER A 992 21.07 -24.02 8.95
CA SER A 992 20.14 -22.90 8.76
C SER A 992 20.00 -22.10 10.06
N VAL A 993 19.70 -20.80 9.94
CA VAL A 993 19.33 -19.98 11.11
C VAL A 993 18.06 -20.56 11.75
N GLY A 994 18.12 -20.79 13.07
CA GLY A 994 17.08 -21.47 13.85
C GLY A 994 17.34 -22.95 14.15
N ASP A 995 18.34 -23.59 13.54
CA ASP A 995 18.74 -24.96 13.90
C ASP A 995 19.31 -25.04 15.33
N VAL A 996 19.22 -26.21 15.96
CA VAL A 996 19.74 -26.48 17.32
C VAL A 996 21.03 -27.28 17.22
N LEU A 997 22.10 -26.81 17.86
CA LEU A 997 23.40 -27.49 17.93
C LEU A 997 23.87 -27.67 19.38
N ASP A 998 24.59 -28.77 19.63
CA ASP A 998 25.44 -28.95 20.80
C ASP A 998 26.79 -28.25 20.57
N VAL A 999 27.15 -27.32 21.46
CA VAL A 999 28.41 -26.58 21.41
C VAL A 999 29.18 -26.69 22.72
N VAL A 1000 30.52 -26.72 22.63
CA VAL A 1000 31.43 -26.80 23.77
C VAL A 1000 31.96 -25.40 24.10
N ILE A 1001 31.94 -25.00 25.36
CA ILE A 1001 32.49 -23.71 25.78
C ILE A 1001 34.03 -23.78 25.78
N GLU A 1002 34.70 -23.05 24.89
CA GLU A 1002 36.17 -22.95 24.86
C GLU A 1002 36.71 -22.00 25.95
N GLY A 1003 35.92 -20.99 26.33
CA GLY A 1003 36.29 -19.96 27.30
C GLY A 1003 35.11 -19.23 27.92
N VAL A 1004 35.28 -18.80 29.17
CA VAL A 1004 34.24 -18.17 30.01
C VAL A 1004 34.29 -16.64 29.94
N THR A 1005 35.38 -16.06 29.45
CA THR A 1005 35.48 -14.63 29.11
C THR A 1005 34.95 -14.37 27.70
N ALA A 1006 33.92 -13.54 27.59
CA ALA A 1006 33.41 -13.05 26.31
C ALA A 1006 34.32 -11.95 25.70
N LYS A 1007 34.30 -11.83 24.37
CA LYS A 1007 34.75 -10.65 23.63
C LYS A 1007 33.53 -10.07 22.91
N GLU A 1008 33.26 -8.78 23.07
CA GLU A 1008 32.09 -8.13 22.45
C GLU A 1008 30.75 -8.83 22.76
N ASN A 1009 30.59 -9.32 24.01
CA ASN A 1009 29.50 -10.18 24.51
C ASN A 1009 29.37 -11.57 23.85
N LEU A 1010 30.33 -11.95 23.00
CA LEU A 1010 30.41 -13.26 22.35
C LEU A 1010 31.40 -14.18 23.06
N TYR A 1011 30.94 -15.36 23.48
CA TYR A 1011 31.75 -16.38 24.15
C TYR A 1011 32.40 -17.31 23.11
N PRO A 1012 33.70 -17.65 23.22
CA PRO A 1012 34.30 -18.60 22.30
C PRO A 1012 33.76 -20.02 22.57
N VAL A 1013 33.19 -20.64 21.55
CA VAL A 1013 32.68 -22.01 21.58
C VAL A 1013 33.20 -22.81 20.39
N SER A 1014 33.13 -24.13 20.46
CA SER A 1014 33.39 -25.05 19.34
C SER A 1014 32.19 -25.97 19.11
N LEU A 1015 32.07 -26.52 17.91
CA LEU A 1015 31.03 -27.52 17.63
C LEU A 1015 31.37 -28.81 18.39
N HIS A 1016 30.41 -29.38 19.11
CA HIS A 1016 30.55 -30.73 19.65
C HIS A 1016 30.35 -31.75 18.51
N HIS A 1017 30.98 -32.93 18.60
CA HIS A 1017 31.05 -33.93 17.52
C HIS A 1017 29.72 -34.11 16.77
N LEU A 1018 29.75 -34.00 15.43
CA LEU A 1018 28.56 -34.05 14.57
C LEU A 1018 28.13 -35.49 14.33
N SER A 1019 27.71 -36.16 15.40
CA SER A 1019 27.10 -37.48 15.37
C SER A 1019 25.91 -37.53 14.39
N ASN A 1020 25.68 -38.69 13.76
CA ASN A 1020 24.89 -38.83 12.53
C ASN A 1020 23.36 -38.61 12.70
N SER A 1021 22.92 -37.39 13.00
CA SER A 1021 21.51 -36.95 12.91
C SER A 1021 21.32 -35.96 11.76
N SER A 1022 21.24 -36.46 10.53
CA SER A 1022 21.13 -35.62 9.33
C SER A 1022 19.81 -34.83 9.26
N PRO A 1023 19.82 -33.49 9.07
CA PRO A 1023 18.59 -32.71 8.86
C PRO A 1023 17.80 -33.09 7.59
N ASN A 1024 18.52 -33.56 6.56
CA ASN A 1024 18.00 -33.64 5.19
C ASN A 1024 17.03 -34.80 4.90
N GLN A 1025 16.85 -35.79 5.78
CA GLN A 1025 15.84 -36.84 5.55
C GLN A 1025 14.40 -36.38 5.84
N LEU A 1026 14.18 -35.30 6.60
CA LEU A 1026 12.85 -34.79 6.91
C LEU A 1026 12.28 -33.81 5.87
N ARG A 1027 13.12 -33.23 4.99
CA ARG A 1027 12.66 -32.28 3.94
C ARG A 1027 11.91 -32.91 2.75
N LYS A 1028 11.75 -34.24 2.71
CA LYS A 1028 10.96 -34.93 1.66
C LYS A 1028 9.56 -35.38 2.11
N ASN A 1029 9.25 -35.33 3.41
CA ASN A 1029 7.98 -35.80 3.97
C ASN A 1029 7.20 -34.66 4.66
N SER A 1030 6.81 -33.63 3.91
CA SER A 1030 5.81 -32.64 4.33
C SER A 1030 4.52 -32.69 3.50
N ASP A 1031 4.59 -33.13 2.24
CA ASP A 1031 3.45 -33.18 1.31
C ASP A 1031 2.70 -34.52 1.41
N SER A 1032 2.45 -34.98 2.65
CA SER A 1032 1.36 -35.90 3.01
C SER A 1032 1.40 -36.24 4.50
N LEU A 1033 0.31 -35.91 5.22
CA LEU A 1033 -0.54 -36.88 5.94
C LEU A 1033 -1.54 -36.16 6.85
N ASP A 1034 -2.82 -36.28 6.50
CA ASP A 1034 -3.90 -36.15 7.48
C ASP A 1034 -3.94 -37.39 8.41
N VAL A 1035 -4.35 -37.16 9.65
CA VAL A 1035 -4.99 -38.10 10.60
C VAL A 1035 -4.59 -39.60 10.53
N VAL A 1036 -3.71 -40.05 11.44
CA VAL A 1036 -3.76 -41.44 11.98
C VAL A 1036 -3.56 -41.44 13.51
N LYS A 1037 -4.30 -42.33 14.19
CA LYS A 1037 -4.29 -42.54 15.65
C LYS A 1037 -3.08 -43.38 16.09
N ARG A 1038 -2.49 -43.08 17.25
CA ARG A 1038 -1.49 -43.97 17.88
C ARG A 1038 -2.15 -45.25 18.42
N ARG A 1039 -1.52 -46.40 18.15
CA ARG A 1039 -1.53 -47.59 19.00
C ARG A 1039 -0.08 -48.10 19.11
N VAL A 1040 0.25 -48.74 20.23
CA VAL A 1040 1.54 -49.39 20.49
C VAL A 1040 1.26 -50.86 20.85
N ASN A 1041 2.23 -51.74 20.60
CA ASN A 1041 2.04 -53.18 20.45
C ASN A 1041 1.96 -53.96 21.78
N ALA A 1042 1.29 -55.11 21.71
CA ALA A 1042 1.57 -56.32 22.50
C ALA A 1042 1.55 -57.55 21.55
N LYS A 1043 2.05 -58.72 21.98
CA LYS A 1043 2.38 -59.87 21.11
C LYS A 1043 1.21 -60.85 20.88
N LYS A 1044 1.39 -61.73 19.88
CA LYS A 1044 0.58 -62.94 19.51
C LYS A 1044 0.53 -64.00 20.66
N PRO A 1045 -0.21 -65.15 20.59
CA PRO A 1045 -1.03 -65.71 19.48
C PRO A 1045 -2.42 -66.37 19.79
N GLN A 1046 -3.35 -66.28 18.81
CA GLN A 1046 -4.28 -67.34 18.32
C GLN A 1046 -5.25 -68.09 19.33
N PRO A 1047 -6.04 -69.13 18.93
CA PRO A 1047 -7.36 -68.90 18.29
C PRO A 1047 -8.54 -69.79 18.78
N VAL A 1048 -9.77 -69.26 18.93
CA VAL A 1048 -11.00 -70.08 19.04
C VAL A 1048 -12.23 -69.45 18.35
N HIS A 1049 -12.58 -70.03 17.19
CA HIS A 1049 -13.91 -70.45 16.69
C HIS A 1049 -15.25 -69.69 16.94
N HIS A 1050 -16.11 -69.80 15.90
CA HIS A 1050 -17.59 -69.82 15.85
C HIS A 1050 -18.46 -68.54 15.92
N LEU A 1051 -19.31 -68.40 14.87
CA LEU A 1051 -20.79 -68.20 14.86
C LEU A 1051 -21.45 -67.03 15.65
N SER A 1052 -22.57 -66.42 15.23
CA SER A 1052 -23.28 -66.34 13.93
C SER A 1052 -24.36 -65.24 13.96
N ASN A 1053 -24.88 -64.88 12.78
CA ASN A 1053 -26.21 -64.31 12.46
C ASN A 1053 -26.97 -63.33 13.40
N ALA A 1054 -27.37 -62.21 12.76
CA ALA A 1054 -28.69 -61.59 12.80
C ALA A 1054 -29.11 -60.63 13.95
N ARG A 1055 -30.16 -59.86 13.63
CA ARG A 1055 -30.80 -58.76 14.41
C ARG A 1055 -31.79 -59.36 15.46
N PRO A 1056 -32.22 -58.60 16.49
CA PRO A 1056 -33.42 -57.76 16.30
C PRO A 1056 -33.39 -56.41 17.06
N ASN A 1057 -34.57 -55.85 17.36
CA ASN A 1057 -34.85 -54.46 17.73
C ASN A 1057 -35.51 -54.34 19.13
N GLN A 1058 -35.38 -53.16 19.76
CA GLN A 1058 -36.30 -52.54 20.75
C GLN A 1058 -36.42 -53.04 22.22
N LEU A 1059 -37.03 -52.14 23.04
CA LEU A 1059 -37.53 -52.26 24.44
C LEU A 1059 -36.44 -52.21 25.54
N ARG A 1060 -36.46 -51.20 26.46
CA ARG A 1060 -37.19 -51.07 27.77
C ARG A 1060 -36.62 -52.03 28.85
N LYS A 1061 -36.47 -51.67 30.15
CA LYS A 1061 -37.01 -50.56 30.99
C LYS A 1061 -36.27 -50.50 32.37
N ASN A 1062 -36.30 -49.35 33.07
CA ASN A 1062 -36.23 -49.18 34.56
C ASN A 1062 -34.96 -49.66 35.33
N SER A 1063 -34.66 -49.28 36.59
CA SER A 1063 -34.98 -48.11 37.48
C SER A 1063 -33.79 -47.94 38.48
N ASP A 1064 -33.61 -46.93 39.35
CA ASP A 1064 -34.38 -46.40 40.52
C ASP A 1064 -33.91 -44.94 40.85
N SER A 1065 -34.75 -43.96 41.22
CA SER A 1065 -35.24 -43.56 42.58
C SER A 1065 -34.18 -42.88 43.49
N LEU A 1066 -34.35 -41.69 44.12
CA LEU A 1066 -35.43 -40.68 44.31
C LEU A 1066 -34.79 -39.27 44.53
N ASP A 1067 -35.42 -38.07 44.49
CA ASP A 1067 -36.65 -37.56 43.84
C ASP A 1067 -36.30 -36.24 43.08
N VAL A 1068 -36.12 -35.03 43.63
CA VAL A 1068 -36.53 -34.46 44.93
C VAL A 1068 -37.12 -33.03 44.79
N VAL A 1069 -38.44 -32.95 44.95
CA VAL A 1069 -39.32 -31.80 45.32
C VAL A 1069 -39.04 -30.36 44.80
N LYS A 1070 -39.94 -29.64 44.08
CA LYS A 1070 -41.23 -29.90 43.35
C LYS A 1070 -41.22 -28.97 42.08
N ARG A 1071 -42.07 -27.99 41.68
CA ARG A 1071 -43.43 -27.49 42.05
C ARG A 1071 -44.17 -26.67 40.93
N ARG A 1072 -44.36 -27.24 39.71
CA ARG A 1072 -45.57 -27.01 38.80
C ARG A 1072 -45.66 -25.69 37.96
N VAL A 1073 -46.42 -25.54 36.83
CA VAL A 1073 -47.33 -26.44 36.03
C VAL A 1073 -47.62 -25.95 34.57
N ASN A 1074 -47.81 -26.89 33.62
CA ASN A 1074 -48.59 -27.00 32.32
C ASN A 1074 -48.81 -25.77 31.37
N ALA A 1075 -49.27 -25.85 30.10
CA ALA A 1075 -49.84 -26.87 29.17
C ALA A 1075 -49.54 -26.46 27.67
N LYS A 1076 -50.07 -26.95 26.52
CA LYS A 1076 -50.95 -28.07 26.05
C LYS A 1076 -50.71 -28.29 24.51
N LYS A 1077 -51.38 -29.26 23.85
CA LYS A 1077 -51.63 -29.40 22.37
C LYS A 1077 -53.02 -30.04 22.13
N PRO A 1078 -53.61 -29.99 20.90
CA PRO A 1078 -53.57 -31.13 19.94
C PRO A 1078 -53.62 -30.75 18.42
N GLN A 1079 -53.85 -31.74 17.53
CA GLN A 1079 -54.12 -31.70 16.05
C GLN A 1079 -55.36 -32.61 15.77
N PRO A 1080 -55.65 -33.21 14.58
CA PRO A 1080 -55.34 -32.99 13.13
C PRO A 1080 -56.63 -33.02 12.23
N VAL A 1081 -56.57 -33.39 10.91
CA VAL A 1081 -57.49 -34.33 10.16
C VAL A 1081 -57.43 -34.26 8.58
N HIS A 1082 -57.38 -35.43 7.89
CA HIS A 1082 -57.77 -35.87 6.48
C HIS A 1082 -57.57 -34.98 5.19
N HIS A 1083 -57.65 -35.37 3.88
CA HIS A 1083 -57.49 -36.56 2.96
C HIS A 1083 -57.77 -36.09 1.47
N LEU A 1084 -57.74 -36.76 0.29
CA LEU A 1084 -57.25 -37.99 -0.45
C LEU A 1084 -57.63 -37.76 -1.98
N SER A 1085 -57.35 -38.51 -3.08
CA SER A 1085 -56.43 -39.61 -3.51
C SER A 1085 -56.52 -39.91 -5.05
N ASN A 1086 -55.45 -40.46 -5.65
CA ASN A 1086 -55.35 -41.42 -6.81
C ASN A 1086 -55.98 -41.18 -8.22
N ALA A 1087 -55.16 -41.37 -9.29
CA ALA A 1087 -55.47 -42.15 -10.53
C ALA A 1087 -54.22 -42.34 -11.46
N SER A 1088 -54.19 -43.37 -12.32
CA SER A 1088 -53.19 -43.75 -13.38
C SER A 1088 -53.81 -44.86 -14.29
N PRO A 1089 -53.16 -45.60 -15.26
CA PRO A 1089 -51.75 -45.66 -15.75
C PRO A 1089 -51.55 -45.87 -17.30
N ASN A 1090 -50.31 -46.24 -17.74
CA ASN A 1090 -49.92 -46.94 -19.01
C ASN A 1090 -50.05 -46.17 -20.37
N GLN A 1091 -49.35 -46.45 -21.51
CA GLN A 1091 -48.03 -47.05 -21.91
C GLN A 1091 -47.76 -46.62 -23.43
N LEU A 1092 -46.82 -47.07 -24.31
CA LEU A 1092 -45.86 -48.20 -24.37
C LEU A 1092 -44.50 -47.90 -25.11
N ARG A 1093 -44.33 -48.00 -26.46
CA ARG A 1093 -43.02 -48.08 -27.17
C ARG A 1093 -42.97 -47.76 -28.69
N LYS A 1094 -41.79 -47.26 -29.14
CA LYS A 1094 -41.03 -47.48 -30.41
C LYS A 1094 -41.38 -46.76 -31.74
N ASN A 1095 -40.34 -46.67 -32.59
CA ASN A 1095 -40.12 -45.79 -33.74
C ASN A 1095 -40.16 -46.48 -35.13
N SER A 1096 -40.38 -45.70 -36.19
CA SER A 1096 -39.84 -45.88 -37.56
C SER A 1096 -39.95 -44.57 -38.38
N ASP A 1097 -39.30 -44.51 -39.55
CA ASP A 1097 -39.00 -43.28 -40.32
C ASP A 1097 -39.93 -42.98 -41.53
N SER A 1098 -39.65 -41.84 -42.19
CA SER A 1098 -39.75 -41.54 -43.65
C SER A 1098 -40.86 -40.61 -44.24
N LEU A 1099 -40.37 -39.52 -44.85
CA LEU A 1099 -40.63 -38.96 -46.20
C LEU A 1099 -42.04 -38.45 -46.67
N ASP A 1100 -42.08 -37.13 -46.98
CA ASP A 1100 -42.42 -36.51 -48.30
C ASP A 1100 -43.87 -36.60 -48.89
N VAL A 1101 -44.37 -35.74 -49.83
CA VAL A 1101 -43.81 -34.59 -50.60
C VAL A 1101 -44.91 -33.62 -51.14
N ASN A 1102 -44.50 -32.48 -51.75
CA ASN A 1102 -45.19 -31.51 -52.66
C ASN A 1102 -45.59 -30.13 -52.07
N ALA A 1103 -45.50 -29.00 -52.78
CA ALA A 1103 -44.81 -28.58 -54.03
C ALA A 1103 -44.74 -27.01 -54.03
N LYS A 1104 -44.11 -26.22 -54.94
CA LYS A 1104 -43.78 -26.29 -56.39
C LYS A 1104 -42.58 -25.35 -56.74
N GLU A 1105 -41.92 -25.61 -57.90
CA GLU A 1105 -41.40 -24.68 -58.95
C GLU A 1105 -40.57 -23.38 -58.60
N THR A 1106 -39.54 -22.91 -59.34
CA THR A 1106 -38.69 -23.41 -60.47
C THR A 1106 -37.39 -22.55 -60.61
N GLN A 1107 -36.43 -22.98 -61.45
CA GLN A 1107 -35.24 -22.24 -61.97
C GLN A 1107 -35.39 -22.06 -63.53
N PRO A 1108 -34.45 -21.60 -64.43
CA PRO A 1108 -32.97 -21.50 -64.30
C PRO A 1108 -32.10 -20.51 -65.19
N VAL A 1109 -30.77 -20.42 -64.87
CA VAL A 1109 -29.56 -20.53 -65.77
C VAL A 1109 -28.99 -19.40 -66.71
N HIS A 1110 -27.63 -19.36 -66.81
CA HIS A 1110 -26.69 -18.74 -67.83
C HIS A 1110 -26.56 -17.18 -67.95
N HIS A 1111 -25.48 -16.53 -68.45
CA HIS A 1111 -24.00 -16.79 -68.57
C HIS A 1111 -23.22 -15.49 -69.00
N LEU A 1112 -21.92 -15.34 -68.64
CA LEU A 1112 -20.84 -14.56 -69.35
C LEU A 1112 -21.00 -13.00 -69.47
N SER A 1113 -19.98 -12.14 -69.75
CA SER A 1113 -18.49 -12.20 -69.73
C SER A 1113 -17.81 -10.78 -69.77
N ASN A 1114 -16.54 -10.71 -69.32
CA ASN A 1114 -15.41 -9.85 -69.74
C ASN A 1114 -15.40 -8.28 -69.69
N ALA A 1115 -14.29 -7.75 -69.13
CA ALA A 1115 -13.39 -6.69 -69.66
C ALA A 1115 -13.82 -5.18 -69.62
N GLU A 1116 -12.94 -4.16 -69.55
CA GLU A 1116 -11.46 -4.05 -69.36
C GLU A 1116 -10.98 -2.63 -68.90
N ILE A 1117 -9.69 -2.51 -68.52
CA ILE A 1117 -8.77 -1.34 -68.71
C ILE A 1117 -9.01 0.03 -67.99
N SER A 1118 -8.13 0.31 -67.00
CA SER A 1118 -7.51 1.62 -66.66
C SER A 1118 -8.39 2.75 -66.07
N GLN A 1119 -7.88 3.92 -65.61
CA GLN A 1119 -6.52 4.48 -65.62
C GLN A 1119 -6.20 5.28 -64.33
N CYS A 1120 -4.95 5.69 -64.14
CA CYS A 1120 -4.52 6.52 -62.99
C CYS A 1120 -4.44 8.00 -63.39
N GLU A 1121 -4.62 8.92 -62.43
CA GLU A 1121 -3.65 10.01 -62.30
C GLU A 1121 -3.49 10.59 -60.89
N ARG A 1122 -2.27 11.06 -60.62
CA ARG A 1122 -1.87 11.88 -59.47
C ARG A 1122 -1.87 13.36 -59.92
N LEU A 1123 -1.79 14.28 -58.96
CA LEU A 1123 -0.99 15.54 -58.91
C LEU A 1123 -1.74 16.58 -58.03
N ARG A 1124 -1.13 17.62 -57.43
CA ARG A 1124 0.18 17.76 -56.72
C ARG A 1124 0.28 19.18 -56.11
N ILE A 1125 0.94 19.35 -54.95
CA ILE A 1125 1.35 20.67 -54.38
C ILE A 1125 0.08 21.51 -53.98
N THR A 1126 0.08 22.55 -53.13
CA THR A 1126 1.13 23.32 -52.43
C THR A 1126 1.10 23.16 -50.90
N GLU A 1127 2.28 23.31 -50.30
CA GLU A 1127 2.41 23.89 -48.96
C GLU A 1127 2.38 25.41 -49.12
N ASP A 1128 1.76 26.14 -48.19
CA ASP A 1128 2.23 27.47 -47.83
C ASP A 1128 1.87 27.77 -46.38
N ILE A 1129 2.67 28.64 -45.76
CA ILE A 1129 2.66 28.93 -44.32
C ILE A 1129 2.55 30.45 -44.15
N ASP A 1130 1.72 30.90 -43.21
CA ASP A 1130 1.92 32.23 -42.59
C ASP A 1130 1.89 32.10 -41.06
N TRP A 1131 2.58 33.01 -40.39
CA TRP A 1131 3.00 32.93 -38.99
C TRP A 1131 2.75 34.25 -38.23
N ASN A 1132 1.73 35.02 -38.64
CA ASN A 1132 1.42 36.35 -38.10
C ASN A 1132 0.00 36.47 -37.53
N GLU A 1133 -0.16 36.08 -36.26
CA GLU A 1133 -0.89 36.79 -35.17
C GLU A 1133 -1.01 35.82 -33.97
N PHE A 1134 -0.57 36.26 -32.78
CA PHE A 1134 -0.25 35.38 -31.63
C PHE A 1134 -0.68 36.02 -30.30
#